data_AF-A0A813SM36-F1
#
_entry.id   AF-A0A813SM36-F1
#
_cell.length_a   1.000
_cell.length_b   1.000
_cell.length_c   1.000
_cell.angle_alpha   90.00
_cell.angle_beta   90.00
_cell.angle_gamma   90.00
#
_symmetry.space_group_name_H-M   'P 1'
#
loop_
_entity.id
_entity.type
_entity.pdbx_description
1 polymer ?
#
loop_
_entity_poly.entity_id
_entity_poly.type
_entity_poly.pdbx_seq_one_letter_code
_entity_poly.pdbx_strand_id
1 'polypeptide(L)'
;MIFAIYFILIITATVVCRDIEDILLNPYGRKTHGPQKSLDELRQQMIDLHYANNRNYFDNITYEIYNISQQDETSARYTKREIGININSQFINGRFYRLENPLKHFSILEPANGCNNGIVLTRQSAEQQKCIIATNAGFFNTKTGDCLGNVISNGKIVQKPGIHNANFGITKDNKFVIGYINISQIDNFDQLVGGVIWLVRNGLSYVNISETLEDMTTQETGSTFVTVRAGRVALGHDAAGRIMMLVMDGASAYNKGPNLHEMAQLMIELGAINAINLDGGGSSTAIENGSLVNYVSDSCPGSDIESSMSRSSSFNQPKFCPTAEWNPYGITFDNQTALGEVPDVLFIDTKNTFYTVNIEKKEILIWINNSINPDKIISADFCDSLSIFVTNNGDIYYDTGYPYDRVDKWISKTNTFVNVMNVSSSCYGLFIDINNTLYCSMNYDDKVIKRWLNDSEMISTTAAGTGTPGSASNELNGPEGIFVDLNFDLYVADCDNNRIQLFKHGELNGITIVGKGSSNNIISLSSPSGIVLDADKYLFIVDMGNHRIIRSGSNDIRCIIGCDGHGSQSNELRYPGTLSFDNYGNIFILDEVNDRVQKFDFLPNSCDNSSVVQSAYSSELTEKHSTYSRTGCDLSKYYYEVIQVNVDESRYYSLNSDSSIDTYGYIYRDEFYPSDPSINYILENDNSFGEYQFQLKTVLQSTIANILVVTTAYPNVTGKFSITVSGVNNASFERLSECLQ
;
A
#
# COMPACT_ATOMS: atom_id res chain seq x y z
N MET A 1 -26.81 8.84 12.33
CA MET A 1 -26.94 7.54 11.63
C MET A 1 -25.65 6.78 11.88
N ILE A 2 -25.65 5.87 12.86
CA ILE A 2 -24.50 5.05 13.24
C ILE A 2 -24.98 3.60 13.15
N PHE A 3 -24.69 2.94 12.03
CA PHE A 3 -24.89 1.49 11.80
C PHE A 3 -23.97 1.13 10.63
N ALA A 4 -23.26 0.02 10.57
CA ALA A 4 -22.91 -1.02 11.52
C ALA A 4 -21.66 -1.70 10.94
N ILE A 5 -20.94 -2.46 11.75
CA ILE A 5 -19.77 -3.22 11.32
C ILE A 5 -20.25 -4.52 10.66
N TYR A 6 -19.93 -4.76 9.39
CA TYR A 6 -20.42 -5.94 8.66
C TYR A 6 -19.30 -6.94 8.32
N PHE A 7 -19.55 -8.22 8.65
CA PHE A 7 -18.96 -9.39 8.01
C PHE A 7 -19.85 -9.81 6.85
N ILE A 8 -19.29 -9.85 5.64
CA ILE A 8 -20.12 -10.01 4.44
C ILE A 8 -19.61 -11.15 3.55
N LEU A 9 -20.54 -11.99 3.14
CA LEU A 9 -20.36 -12.88 1.99
C LEU A 9 -20.89 -12.20 0.74
N ILE A 10 -20.06 -12.09 -0.28
CA ILE A 10 -20.42 -11.42 -1.53
C ILE A 10 -20.48 -12.46 -2.63
N ILE A 11 -21.57 -12.48 -3.38
CA ILE A 11 -21.84 -13.46 -4.43
C ILE A 11 -21.12 -13.04 -5.71
N THR A 12 -19.79 -12.93 -5.60
CA THR A 12 -18.88 -12.60 -6.70
C THR A 12 -17.55 -13.26 -6.45
N ALA A 13 -16.85 -13.60 -7.53
CA ALA A 13 -15.43 -13.88 -7.50
C ALA A 13 -14.60 -12.62 -7.75
N THR A 14 -13.33 -12.68 -7.36
CA THR A 14 -12.25 -12.09 -8.17
C THR A 14 -12.19 -12.81 -9.52
N VAL A 15 -13.06 -12.51 -10.48
CA VAL A 15 -12.69 -12.70 -11.90
C VAL A 15 -11.95 -11.44 -12.27
N VAL A 16 -10.63 -11.50 -12.29
CA VAL A 16 -9.84 -10.34 -12.71
C VAL A 16 -9.70 -10.28 -14.23
N CYS A 17 -9.83 -11.40 -14.96
CA CYS A 17 -9.61 -11.41 -16.41
C CYS A 17 -10.54 -12.35 -17.18
N ARG A 18 -11.02 -11.87 -18.33
CA ARG A 18 -12.04 -12.52 -19.16
C ARG A 18 -11.53 -13.64 -20.08
N ASP A 19 -10.23 -13.93 -20.12
CA ASP A 19 -9.66 -14.63 -21.28
C ASP A 19 -8.79 -15.88 -20.97
N ILE A 20 -8.80 -16.44 -19.76
CA ILE A 20 -8.17 -17.75 -19.49
C ILE A 20 -9.22 -18.75 -19.03
N GLU A 21 -9.67 -19.61 -19.97
CA GLU A 21 -10.54 -20.76 -19.68
C GLU A 21 -9.81 -21.89 -18.90
N ASP A 22 -8.53 -21.72 -18.51
CA ASP A 22 -7.67 -22.80 -17.98
C ASP A 22 -7.63 -22.98 -16.44
N ILE A 23 -8.26 -22.12 -15.62
CA ILE A 23 -8.25 -22.22 -14.12
C ILE A 23 -9.67 -22.34 -13.54
N LEU A 24 -10.66 -22.73 -14.35
CA LEU A 24 -12.05 -22.88 -13.89
C LEU A 24 -12.25 -24.14 -13.05
N LEU A 25 -12.51 -23.96 -11.74
CA LEU A 25 -12.87 -25.04 -10.84
C LEU A 25 -14.39 -25.32 -10.90
N ASN A 26 -14.85 -25.91 -12.01
CA ASN A 26 -16.27 -26.11 -12.26
C ASN A 26 -16.79 -27.48 -11.73
N PRO A 27 -17.74 -27.51 -10.78
CA PRO A 27 -18.27 -28.77 -10.23
C PRO A 27 -19.07 -29.63 -11.23
N TYR A 28 -19.61 -29.05 -12.31
CA TYR A 28 -20.57 -29.71 -13.23
C TYR A 28 -20.11 -29.82 -14.68
N GLY A 29 -18.92 -29.33 -15.03
CA GLY A 29 -18.41 -29.35 -16.41
C GLY A 29 -19.35 -28.65 -17.40
N ARG A 30 -19.72 -29.31 -18.49
CA ARG A 30 -20.65 -28.77 -19.52
C ARG A 30 -22.14 -28.94 -19.19
N LYS A 31 -22.49 -29.53 -18.04
CA LYS A 31 -23.90 -29.71 -17.62
C LYS A 31 -24.44 -28.44 -16.96
N THR A 32 -25.75 -28.36 -16.81
CA THR A 32 -26.43 -27.35 -15.99
C THR A 32 -25.95 -27.42 -14.55
N HIS A 33 -25.80 -26.26 -13.89
CA HIS A 33 -25.35 -26.20 -12.49
C HIS A 33 -26.38 -26.87 -11.55
N GLY A 34 -25.87 -27.75 -10.69
CA GLY A 34 -26.66 -28.45 -9.68
C GLY A 34 -27.42 -29.68 -10.19
N PRO A 35 -27.77 -30.61 -9.28
CA PRO A 35 -28.53 -31.80 -9.62
C PRO A 35 -29.96 -31.45 -10.07
N GLN A 36 -30.51 -32.22 -11.02
CA GLN A 36 -31.83 -31.98 -11.62
C GLN A 36 -32.96 -32.83 -11.00
N LYS A 37 -32.68 -33.48 -9.87
CA LYS A 37 -33.64 -34.30 -9.13
C LYS A 37 -34.52 -33.46 -8.22
N SER A 38 -35.71 -33.96 -7.93
CA SER A 38 -36.60 -33.40 -6.92
C SER A 38 -36.06 -33.59 -5.49
N LEU A 39 -36.57 -32.80 -4.55
CA LEU A 39 -36.21 -32.92 -3.14
C LEU A 39 -36.54 -34.31 -2.57
N ASP A 40 -37.63 -34.93 -3.02
CA ASP A 40 -38.05 -36.25 -2.55
C ASP A 40 -37.12 -37.35 -3.06
N GLU A 41 -36.66 -37.26 -4.31
CA GLU A 41 -35.64 -38.16 -4.86
C GLU A 41 -34.30 -37.99 -4.15
N LEU A 42 -33.86 -36.75 -3.90
CA LEU A 42 -32.62 -36.47 -3.14
C LEU A 42 -32.70 -37.03 -1.72
N ARG A 43 -33.85 -36.84 -1.06
CA ARG A 43 -34.11 -37.36 0.28
C ARG A 43 -34.05 -38.88 0.31
N GLN A 44 -34.68 -39.57 -0.64
CA GLN A 44 -34.64 -41.02 -0.70
C GLN A 44 -33.20 -41.53 -0.92
N GLN A 45 -32.47 -40.92 -1.85
CA GLN A 45 -31.07 -41.26 -2.10
C GLN A 45 -30.19 -41.02 -0.86
N MET A 46 -30.47 -39.97 -0.09
CA MET A 46 -29.76 -39.66 1.15
C MET A 46 -29.99 -40.75 2.20
N ILE A 47 -31.23 -41.22 2.39
CA ILE A 47 -31.56 -42.33 3.30
C ILE A 47 -30.77 -43.59 2.91
N ASP A 48 -30.79 -43.93 1.63
CA ASP A 48 -30.11 -45.13 1.12
C ASP A 48 -28.58 -45.05 1.36
N LEU A 49 -27.99 -43.87 1.12
CA LEU A 49 -26.57 -43.62 1.38
C LEU A 49 -26.23 -43.65 2.87
N HIS A 50 -27.09 -43.10 3.74
CA HIS A 50 -26.90 -43.17 5.19
C HIS A 50 -26.92 -44.62 5.68
N TYR A 51 -27.88 -45.42 5.22
CA TYR A 51 -27.97 -46.84 5.54
C TYR A 51 -26.73 -47.60 5.07
N ALA A 52 -26.31 -47.38 3.81
CA ALA A 52 -25.11 -48.02 3.24
C ALA A 52 -23.80 -47.65 3.98
N ASN A 53 -23.75 -46.47 4.61
CA ASN A 53 -22.59 -45.99 5.36
C ASN A 53 -22.72 -46.18 6.89
N ASN A 54 -23.68 -47.00 7.35
CA ASN A 54 -23.96 -47.24 8.78
C ASN A 54 -24.22 -45.95 9.59
N ARG A 55 -24.76 -44.91 8.95
CA ARG A 55 -25.09 -43.61 9.58
C ARG A 55 -26.56 -43.53 9.97
N ASN A 56 -27.04 -44.50 10.75
CA ASN A 56 -28.46 -44.65 11.12
C ASN A 56 -29.02 -43.53 12.03
N TYR A 57 -28.19 -42.57 12.48
CA TYR A 57 -28.61 -41.45 13.34
C TYR A 57 -29.20 -40.27 12.55
N PHE A 58 -28.94 -40.17 11.25
CA PHE A 58 -29.48 -39.08 10.44
C PHE A 58 -30.88 -39.47 9.98
N ASP A 59 -31.89 -38.80 10.53
CA ASP A 59 -33.29 -38.94 10.17
C ASP A 59 -33.55 -38.61 8.68
N ASN A 60 -34.82 -38.66 8.28
CA ASN A 60 -35.35 -38.22 6.98
C ASN A 60 -35.20 -36.70 6.70
N ILE A 61 -34.27 -36.03 7.40
CA ILE A 61 -34.10 -34.58 7.41
C ILE A 61 -32.92 -34.24 6.48
N THR A 62 -33.19 -33.39 5.48
CA THR A 62 -32.22 -33.02 4.44
C THR A 62 -31.38 -31.80 4.81
N TYR A 63 -31.62 -31.19 5.98
CA TYR A 63 -30.93 -30.01 6.50
C TYR A 63 -30.83 -30.07 8.03
N GLU A 64 -29.96 -29.28 8.64
CA GLU A 64 -29.86 -29.10 10.08
C GLU A 64 -30.35 -27.69 10.47
N ILE A 65 -30.98 -27.59 11.65
CA ILE A 65 -31.36 -26.32 12.27
C ILE A 65 -30.50 -26.10 13.51
N TYR A 66 -29.93 -24.91 13.66
CA TYR A 66 -29.12 -24.57 14.82
C TYR A 66 -29.46 -23.19 15.41
N ASN A 67 -29.30 -23.03 16.72
CA ASN A 67 -29.52 -21.75 17.40
C ASN A 67 -28.33 -20.81 17.18
N ILE A 68 -28.59 -19.56 16.83
CA ILE A 68 -27.55 -18.54 16.68
C ILE A 68 -27.17 -17.99 18.08
N SER A 69 -25.88 -17.69 18.26
CA SER A 69 -25.34 -17.03 19.46
C SER A 69 -26.11 -15.74 19.76
N GLN A 70 -26.69 -15.63 20.96
CA GLN A 70 -27.52 -14.50 21.40
C GLN A 70 -26.71 -13.42 22.15
N GLN A 71 -25.60 -12.97 21.57
CA GLN A 71 -24.85 -11.84 22.11
C GLN A 71 -25.38 -10.53 21.54
N ASP A 72 -26.17 -9.81 22.34
CA ASP A 72 -26.76 -8.51 21.96
C ASP A 72 -25.77 -7.36 22.23
N GLU A 73 -24.66 -7.37 21.49
CA GLU A 73 -23.64 -6.32 21.52
C GLU A 73 -23.81 -5.38 20.31
N THR A 74 -23.50 -4.10 20.49
CA THR A 74 -23.58 -3.08 19.43
C THR A 74 -22.41 -3.11 18.45
N SER A 75 -21.28 -3.69 18.84
CA SER A 75 -20.08 -3.83 18.01
C SER A 75 -19.87 -5.29 17.62
N ALA A 76 -19.40 -5.53 16.40
CA ALA A 76 -19.05 -6.88 15.99
C ALA A 76 -17.84 -7.36 16.78
N ARG A 77 -17.93 -8.57 17.34
CA ARG A 77 -16.83 -9.25 18.03
C ARG A 77 -16.42 -10.47 17.23
N TYR A 78 -15.15 -10.56 16.90
CA TYR A 78 -14.65 -11.65 16.08
C TYR A 78 -13.24 -12.09 16.48
N THR A 79 -12.90 -13.31 16.09
CA THR A 79 -11.55 -13.85 16.16
C THR A 79 -11.04 -14.05 14.74
N LYS A 80 -9.83 -13.57 14.45
CA LYS A 80 -9.06 -13.91 13.24
C LYS A 80 -7.92 -14.83 13.61
N ARG A 81 -7.65 -15.85 12.79
CA ARG A 81 -6.45 -16.70 12.88
C ARG A 81 -5.89 -16.95 11.49
N GLU A 82 -4.57 -16.95 11.39
CA GLU A 82 -3.89 -17.51 10.22
C GLU A 82 -3.78 -19.01 10.41
N ILE A 83 -4.14 -19.75 9.36
CA ILE A 83 -4.13 -21.20 9.33
C ILE A 83 -3.09 -21.65 8.31
N GLY A 84 -2.24 -22.57 8.71
CA GLY A 84 -1.23 -23.15 7.84
C GLY A 84 -1.32 -24.66 7.86
N ILE A 85 -1.37 -25.29 6.70
CA ILE A 85 -1.36 -26.75 6.58
C ILE A 85 -0.22 -27.20 5.66
N ASN A 86 0.44 -28.30 6.03
CA ASN A 86 1.44 -28.92 5.19
C ASN A 86 0.78 -29.99 4.32
N ILE A 87 0.85 -29.82 3.00
CA ILE A 87 0.33 -30.75 2.01
C ILE A 87 1.50 -31.12 1.09
N ASN A 88 1.87 -32.40 1.01
CA ASN A 88 2.94 -32.89 0.14
C ASN A 88 4.25 -32.07 0.24
N SER A 89 4.66 -31.74 1.47
CA SER A 89 5.84 -30.90 1.77
C SER A 89 5.75 -29.44 1.29
N GLN A 90 4.55 -28.97 0.92
CA GLN A 90 4.27 -27.56 0.65
C GLN A 90 3.40 -26.98 1.76
N PHE A 91 3.78 -25.80 2.25
CA PHE A 91 2.99 -25.06 3.23
C PHE A 91 1.92 -24.23 2.51
N ILE A 92 0.66 -24.44 2.90
CA ILE A 92 -0.51 -23.74 2.35
C ILE A 92 -1.07 -22.84 3.43
N ASN A 93 -1.19 -21.55 3.10
CA ASN A 93 -1.75 -20.53 3.98
C ASN A 93 -3.28 -20.46 3.84
N GLY A 94 -3.92 -19.95 4.89
CA GLY A 94 -5.33 -19.62 4.89
C GLY A 94 -5.69 -18.71 6.05
N ARG A 95 -6.92 -18.21 6.03
CA ARG A 95 -7.48 -17.30 7.02
C ARG A 95 -8.78 -17.84 7.56
N PHE A 96 -8.84 -17.88 8.88
CA PHE A 96 -10.00 -18.29 9.63
C PHE A 96 -10.58 -17.11 10.38
N TYR A 97 -11.88 -16.92 10.22
CA TYR A 97 -12.66 -15.91 10.92
C TYR A 97 -13.77 -16.58 11.70
N ARG A 98 -13.95 -16.17 12.96
CA ARG A 98 -15.09 -16.56 13.78
C ARG A 98 -15.82 -15.32 14.27
N LEU A 99 -17.08 -15.18 13.89
CA LEU A 99 -17.95 -14.07 14.32
C LEU A 99 -18.77 -14.51 15.53
N GLU A 100 -18.54 -13.85 16.67
CA GLU A 100 -19.11 -14.23 17.97
C GLU A 100 -20.59 -13.82 18.11
N ASN A 101 -21.02 -12.74 17.43
CA ASN A 101 -22.37 -12.16 17.50
C ASN A 101 -23.03 -11.91 16.12
N PRO A 102 -23.46 -12.97 15.41
CA PRO A 102 -23.82 -12.90 13.98
C PRO A 102 -25.05 -12.08 13.61
N LEU A 103 -26.10 -12.06 14.44
CA LEU A 103 -27.44 -11.59 14.04
C LEU A 103 -27.50 -10.17 13.48
N LYS A 104 -26.62 -9.27 13.94
CA LYS A 104 -26.57 -7.87 13.50
C LYS A 104 -25.34 -7.54 12.65
N HIS A 105 -24.44 -8.50 12.48
CA HIS A 105 -23.10 -8.25 11.94
C HIS A 105 -22.74 -9.16 10.78
N PHE A 106 -23.62 -10.06 10.36
CA PHE A 106 -23.42 -10.93 9.21
C PHE A 106 -24.44 -10.63 8.11
N SER A 107 -23.99 -10.57 6.87
CA SER A 107 -24.87 -10.39 5.71
C SER A 107 -24.36 -11.17 4.50
N ILE A 108 -25.31 -11.64 3.69
CA ILE A 108 -25.06 -12.18 2.36
C ILE A 108 -25.53 -11.12 1.37
N LEU A 109 -24.62 -10.62 0.55
CA LEU A 109 -24.90 -9.52 -0.37
C LEU A 109 -24.74 -9.90 -1.83
N GLU A 110 -25.55 -9.24 -2.65
CA GLU A 110 -25.40 -9.21 -4.10
C GLU A 110 -24.06 -8.52 -4.49
N PRO A 111 -23.54 -8.78 -5.71
CA PRO A 111 -22.53 -7.92 -6.34
C PRO A 111 -22.93 -6.43 -6.26
N ALA A 112 -21.96 -5.50 -6.25
CA ALA A 112 -22.24 -4.05 -6.26
C ALA A 112 -23.21 -3.59 -7.36
N ASN A 113 -23.13 -4.23 -8.53
CA ASN A 113 -24.00 -3.95 -9.67
C ASN A 113 -25.31 -4.76 -9.65
N GLY A 114 -25.50 -5.64 -8.67
CA GLY A 114 -26.61 -6.60 -8.57
C GLY A 114 -26.33 -7.91 -9.31
N CYS A 115 -27.08 -8.96 -8.98
CA CYS A 115 -27.03 -10.21 -9.74
C CYS A 115 -27.51 -9.99 -11.19
N ASN A 116 -26.83 -10.64 -12.15
CA ASN A 116 -27.07 -10.55 -13.61
C ASN A 116 -26.62 -9.25 -14.30
N ASN A 117 -25.86 -8.39 -13.62
CA ASN A 117 -25.31 -7.14 -14.18
C ASN A 117 -23.79 -7.21 -14.34
N GLY A 118 -23.27 -8.39 -14.68
CA GLY A 118 -21.86 -8.66 -14.87
C GLY A 118 -21.11 -9.00 -13.58
N ILE A 119 -19.82 -9.30 -13.73
CA ILE A 119 -18.94 -9.72 -12.63
C ILE A 119 -18.32 -8.48 -11.98
N VAL A 120 -18.28 -8.46 -10.65
CA VAL A 120 -17.73 -7.36 -9.84
C VAL A 120 -16.73 -7.95 -8.86
N LEU A 121 -15.66 -7.22 -8.52
CA LEU A 121 -14.71 -7.70 -7.53
C LEU A 121 -15.33 -7.70 -6.11
N THR A 122 -15.01 -8.73 -5.32
CA THR A 122 -15.39 -8.80 -3.89
C THR A 122 -14.96 -7.55 -3.13
N ARG A 123 -13.78 -6.99 -3.45
CA ARG A 123 -13.28 -5.74 -2.86
C ARG A 123 -14.21 -4.55 -3.08
N GLN A 124 -14.64 -4.31 -4.32
CA GLN A 124 -15.51 -3.19 -4.69
C GLN A 124 -16.86 -3.27 -3.95
N SER A 125 -17.42 -4.47 -3.90
CA SER A 125 -18.67 -4.72 -3.18
C SER A 125 -18.48 -4.56 -1.66
N ALA A 126 -17.31 -4.94 -1.11
CA ALA A 126 -16.99 -4.78 0.30
C ALA A 126 -16.80 -3.30 0.69
N GLU A 127 -16.15 -2.50 -0.15
CA GLU A 127 -15.93 -1.06 0.06
C GLU A 127 -17.25 -0.29 0.06
N GLN A 128 -18.13 -0.56 -0.90
CA GLN A 128 -19.44 0.08 -0.99
C GLN A 128 -20.27 -0.13 0.29
N GLN A 129 -20.10 -1.29 0.92
CA GLN A 129 -20.87 -1.72 2.10
C GLN A 129 -20.09 -1.53 3.41
N LYS A 130 -18.87 -0.98 3.33
CA LYS A 130 -17.98 -0.71 4.47
C LYS A 130 -17.73 -1.94 5.34
N CYS A 131 -17.47 -3.08 4.71
CA CYS A 131 -17.21 -4.34 5.41
C CYS A 131 -15.88 -4.29 6.18
N ILE A 132 -15.85 -4.85 7.40
CA ILE A 132 -14.58 -5.12 8.08
C ILE A 132 -13.94 -6.37 7.51
N ILE A 133 -14.71 -7.44 7.34
CA ILE A 133 -14.26 -8.68 6.71
C ILE A 133 -15.25 -9.08 5.62
N ALA A 134 -14.75 -9.44 4.45
CA ALA A 134 -15.57 -10.00 3.39
C ALA A 134 -14.90 -11.17 2.69
N THR A 135 -15.68 -12.13 2.18
CA THR A 135 -15.16 -13.21 1.32
C THR A 135 -16.06 -13.38 0.10
N ASN A 136 -15.53 -14.00 -0.96
CA ASN A 136 -16.39 -14.51 -2.03
C ASN A 136 -17.34 -15.58 -1.47
N ALA A 137 -18.43 -15.84 -2.17
CA ALA A 137 -19.49 -16.71 -1.67
C ALA A 137 -20.04 -17.68 -2.73
N GLY A 138 -21.27 -17.42 -3.21
CA GLY A 138 -21.97 -18.32 -4.11
C GLY A 138 -21.29 -18.46 -5.47
N PHE A 139 -21.59 -19.56 -6.16
CA PHE A 139 -21.16 -19.80 -7.53
C PHE A 139 -21.88 -18.83 -8.49
N PHE A 140 -21.29 -18.62 -9.66
CA PHE A 140 -21.84 -17.78 -10.71
C PHE A 140 -21.43 -18.35 -12.08
N ASN A 141 -22.12 -17.93 -13.13
CA ASN A 141 -21.75 -18.25 -14.50
C ASN A 141 -20.56 -17.38 -14.90
N THR A 142 -19.41 -17.99 -15.13
CA THR A 142 -18.17 -17.25 -15.43
C THR A 142 -18.18 -16.52 -16.78
N LYS A 143 -19.11 -16.86 -17.69
CA LYS A 143 -19.27 -16.16 -18.98
C LYS A 143 -20.22 -14.96 -18.89
N THR A 144 -21.31 -15.09 -18.15
CA THR A 144 -22.37 -14.06 -18.09
C THR A 144 -22.31 -13.18 -16.83
N GLY A 145 -21.72 -13.68 -15.75
CA GLY A 145 -21.75 -13.06 -14.43
C GLY A 145 -23.04 -13.33 -13.65
N ASP A 146 -23.92 -14.18 -14.17
CA ASP A 146 -25.19 -14.49 -13.50
C ASP A 146 -24.93 -15.31 -12.23
N CYS A 147 -25.56 -14.92 -11.13
CA CYS A 147 -25.51 -15.66 -9.88
C CYS A 147 -26.08 -17.10 -10.09
N LEU A 148 -25.61 -18.07 -9.31
CA LEU A 148 -26.11 -19.44 -9.32
C LEU A 148 -26.54 -19.87 -7.91
N GLY A 149 -27.44 -20.86 -7.85
CA GLY A 149 -27.99 -21.33 -6.58
C GLY A 149 -29.02 -20.38 -5.97
N ASN A 150 -29.41 -20.69 -4.74
CA ASN A 150 -30.39 -19.90 -4.00
C ASN A 150 -29.69 -18.72 -3.33
N VAL A 151 -30.27 -17.53 -3.47
CA VAL A 151 -29.74 -16.30 -2.91
C VAL A 151 -30.85 -15.47 -2.28
N ILE A 152 -30.68 -15.16 -0.99
CA ILE A 152 -31.46 -14.14 -0.28
C ILE A 152 -30.49 -13.17 0.39
N SER A 153 -30.69 -11.89 0.12
CA SER A 153 -29.93 -10.80 0.72
C SER A 153 -30.86 -9.89 1.50
N ASN A 154 -30.68 -9.80 2.81
CA ASN A 154 -31.47 -8.95 3.71
C ASN A 154 -32.99 -9.12 3.52
N GLY A 155 -33.45 -10.37 3.43
CA GLY A 155 -34.86 -10.75 3.25
C GLY A 155 -35.39 -10.60 1.82
N LYS A 156 -34.61 -10.04 0.88
CA LYS A 156 -34.95 -9.96 -0.54
C LYS A 156 -34.52 -11.24 -1.25
N ILE A 157 -35.46 -11.90 -1.92
CA ILE A 157 -35.17 -13.03 -2.81
C ILE A 157 -34.50 -12.49 -4.06
N VAL A 158 -33.22 -12.80 -4.23
CA VAL A 158 -32.44 -12.41 -5.40
C VAL A 158 -32.55 -13.47 -6.47
N GLN A 159 -32.41 -14.74 -6.09
CA GLN A 159 -32.49 -15.88 -7.01
C GLN A 159 -32.97 -17.16 -6.31
N LYS A 160 -33.78 -17.95 -7.01
CA LYS A 160 -34.33 -19.23 -6.52
C LYS A 160 -34.53 -20.24 -7.67
N PRO A 161 -33.46 -20.82 -8.23
CA PRO A 161 -33.55 -21.67 -9.41
C PRO A 161 -34.18 -23.05 -9.12
N GLY A 162 -34.44 -23.39 -7.85
CA GLY A 162 -35.07 -24.65 -7.46
C GLY A 162 -34.13 -25.87 -7.50
N ILE A 163 -32.81 -25.63 -7.56
CA ILE A 163 -31.78 -26.69 -7.50
C ILE A 163 -31.44 -27.03 -6.05
N HIS A 164 -31.06 -28.29 -5.81
CA HIS A 164 -30.78 -28.81 -4.47
C HIS A 164 -29.30 -29.03 -4.21
N ASN A 165 -28.52 -27.95 -4.24
CA ASN A 165 -27.17 -27.93 -3.67
C ASN A 165 -27.20 -27.69 -2.15
N ALA A 166 -26.05 -27.82 -1.49
CA ALA A 166 -25.90 -27.43 -0.09
C ALA A 166 -26.11 -25.91 0.10
N ASN A 167 -26.88 -25.51 1.11
CA ASN A 167 -27.16 -24.10 1.42
C ASN A 167 -26.74 -23.78 2.86
N PHE A 168 -26.47 -22.50 3.10
CA PHE A 168 -26.32 -21.93 4.44
C PHE A 168 -27.15 -20.66 4.52
N GLY A 169 -27.99 -20.54 5.54
CA GLY A 169 -28.83 -19.35 5.71
C GLY A 169 -29.19 -19.04 7.15
N ILE A 170 -29.70 -17.83 7.35
CA ILE A 170 -30.29 -17.34 8.60
C ILE A 170 -31.77 -17.10 8.35
N THR A 171 -32.62 -17.71 9.15
CA THR A 171 -34.06 -17.52 9.10
C THR A 171 -34.51 -16.27 9.85
N LYS A 172 -35.71 -15.77 9.54
CA LYS A 172 -36.36 -14.64 10.22
C LYS A 172 -36.57 -14.86 11.72
N ASP A 173 -36.64 -16.11 12.15
CA ASP A 173 -36.68 -16.52 13.56
C ASP A 173 -35.29 -16.78 14.16
N ASN A 174 -34.23 -16.28 13.53
CA ASN A 174 -32.85 -16.26 14.02
C ASN A 174 -32.26 -17.66 14.24
N LYS A 175 -32.46 -18.58 13.28
CA LYS A 175 -31.85 -19.92 13.25
C LYS A 175 -30.91 -20.07 12.07
N PHE A 176 -29.85 -20.86 12.24
CA PHE A 176 -29.08 -21.35 11.11
C PHE A 176 -29.80 -22.51 10.41
N VAL A 177 -30.00 -22.29 9.11
CA VAL A 177 -30.38 -23.17 7.99
C VAL A 177 -29.24 -23.89 7.24
N ILE A 178 -28.84 -25.15 7.48
CA ILE A 178 -27.72 -25.75 6.71
C ILE A 178 -28.09 -27.07 6.02
N GLY A 179 -27.86 -27.18 4.71
CA GLY A 179 -28.05 -28.42 3.94
C GLY A 179 -28.95 -28.24 2.71
N TYR A 180 -29.69 -29.28 2.35
CA TYR A 180 -30.58 -29.29 1.19
C TYR A 180 -31.99 -28.85 1.60
N ILE A 181 -32.35 -27.62 1.22
CA ILE A 181 -33.57 -26.96 1.70
C ILE A 181 -34.77 -27.18 0.77
N ASN A 182 -35.98 -27.05 1.34
CA ASN A 182 -37.22 -27.01 0.57
C ASN A 182 -37.48 -25.60 0.04
N ILE A 183 -37.50 -25.45 -1.29
CA ILE A 183 -37.68 -24.16 -1.95
C ILE A 183 -39.03 -23.49 -1.65
N SER A 184 -40.06 -24.27 -1.29
CA SER A 184 -41.37 -23.71 -0.89
C SER A 184 -41.31 -22.91 0.42
N GLN A 185 -40.26 -23.08 1.22
CA GLN A 185 -40.05 -22.40 2.50
C GLN A 185 -38.97 -21.31 2.43
N ILE A 186 -38.47 -21.00 1.22
CA ILE A 186 -37.36 -20.06 1.03
C ILE A 186 -37.69 -18.65 1.53
N ASP A 187 -38.96 -18.26 1.54
CA ASP A 187 -39.42 -16.94 2.01
C ASP A 187 -39.22 -16.71 3.52
N ASN A 188 -38.88 -17.75 4.29
CA ASN A 188 -38.59 -17.65 5.73
C ASN A 188 -37.15 -17.18 6.03
N PHE A 189 -36.30 -17.02 5.01
CA PHE A 189 -34.91 -16.62 5.20
C PHE A 189 -34.71 -15.11 5.12
N ASP A 190 -33.80 -14.59 5.94
CA ASP A 190 -33.27 -13.23 5.84
C ASP A 190 -31.92 -13.19 5.12
N GLN A 191 -31.12 -14.25 5.27
CA GLN A 191 -29.85 -14.43 4.57
C GLN A 191 -29.80 -15.86 4.03
N LEU A 192 -29.43 -16.05 2.76
CA LEU A 192 -29.26 -17.39 2.18
C LEU A 192 -28.24 -17.38 1.04
N VAL A 193 -27.33 -18.36 1.05
CA VAL A 193 -26.42 -18.64 -0.06
C VAL A 193 -26.36 -20.12 -0.36
N GLY A 194 -26.39 -20.46 -1.65
CA GLY A 194 -26.10 -21.81 -2.16
C GLY A 194 -24.60 -22.01 -2.38
N GLY A 195 -24.06 -23.09 -1.87
CA GLY A 195 -22.72 -23.61 -2.16
C GLY A 195 -22.78 -24.88 -3.00
N VAL A 196 -21.70 -25.65 -3.01
CA VAL A 196 -21.62 -26.99 -3.63
C VAL A 196 -20.77 -27.87 -2.72
N ILE A 197 -21.30 -29.04 -2.34
CA ILE A 197 -20.82 -29.94 -1.28
C ILE A 197 -21.09 -29.43 0.15
N TRP A 198 -21.89 -30.20 0.88
CA TRP A 198 -21.99 -30.10 2.34
C TRP A 198 -20.76 -30.78 2.98
N LEU A 199 -19.82 -29.97 3.46
CA LEU A 199 -18.52 -30.44 3.98
C LEU A 199 -18.65 -31.21 5.29
N VAL A 200 -19.33 -30.61 6.27
CA VAL A 200 -19.42 -31.12 7.64
C VAL A 200 -20.88 -31.15 8.05
N ARG A 201 -21.35 -32.29 8.53
CA ARG A 201 -22.70 -32.47 9.10
C ARG A 201 -22.61 -33.09 10.48
N ASN A 202 -23.11 -32.38 11.49
CA ASN A 202 -23.04 -32.76 12.90
C ASN A 202 -21.63 -33.19 13.36
N GLY A 203 -20.62 -32.41 12.99
CA GLY A 203 -19.21 -32.60 13.36
C GLY A 203 -18.51 -33.73 12.60
N LEU A 204 -19.14 -34.33 11.60
CA LEU A 204 -18.56 -35.40 10.78
C LEU A 204 -18.43 -34.96 9.32
N SER A 205 -17.38 -35.41 8.65
CA SER A 205 -17.23 -35.18 7.21
C SER A 205 -18.43 -35.78 6.46
N TYR A 206 -19.01 -34.99 5.56
CA TYR A 206 -20.18 -35.34 4.76
C TYR A 206 -19.90 -35.24 3.24
N VAL A 207 -18.62 -35.14 2.88
CA VAL A 207 -18.13 -34.93 1.51
C VAL A 207 -18.55 -36.07 0.57
N ASN A 208 -18.28 -37.34 0.91
CA ASN A 208 -18.59 -38.49 0.03
C ASN A 208 -20.09 -38.61 -0.26
N ILE A 209 -20.92 -38.40 0.76
CA ILE A 209 -22.37 -38.47 0.61
C ILE A 209 -22.84 -37.32 -0.27
N SER A 210 -22.34 -36.11 -0.02
CA SER A 210 -22.67 -34.92 -0.83
C SER A 210 -22.20 -35.03 -2.28
N GLU A 211 -21.04 -35.64 -2.54
CA GLU A 211 -20.55 -35.88 -3.90
C GLU A 211 -21.57 -36.71 -4.71
N THR A 212 -22.16 -37.72 -4.07
CA THR A 212 -23.19 -38.56 -4.69
C THR A 212 -24.55 -37.83 -4.77
N LEU A 213 -24.93 -37.09 -3.72
CA LEU A 213 -26.20 -36.35 -3.68
C LEU A 213 -26.24 -35.14 -4.60
N GLU A 214 -25.10 -34.56 -4.95
CA GLU A 214 -25.06 -33.41 -5.86
C GLU A 214 -24.76 -33.84 -7.31
N ASP A 215 -24.81 -35.16 -7.60
CA ASP A 215 -24.59 -35.76 -8.93
C ASP A 215 -23.24 -35.36 -9.56
N MET A 216 -22.20 -35.29 -8.73
CA MET A 216 -20.85 -34.94 -9.17
C MET A 216 -20.28 -36.07 -10.02
N THR A 217 -19.99 -35.81 -11.29
CA THR A 217 -19.36 -36.78 -12.21
C THR A 217 -17.93 -36.35 -12.56
N THR A 218 -17.04 -37.31 -12.85
CA THR A 218 -15.67 -37.06 -13.36
C THR A 218 -15.67 -36.06 -14.52
N GLN A 219 -14.83 -35.03 -14.45
CA GLN A 219 -14.61 -34.10 -15.55
C GLN A 219 -13.92 -34.81 -16.73
N GLU A 220 -13.98 -34.21 -17.92
CA GLU A 220 -13.29 -34.69 -19.14
C GLU A 220 -11.75 -34.82 -18.95
N THR A 221 -11.20 -34.26 -17.88
CA THR A 221 -9.77 -34.22 -17.50
C THR A 221 -9.31 -35.34 -16.55
N GLY A 222 -10.22 -36.22 -16.08
CA GLY A 222 -9.86 -37.40 -15.29
C GLY A 222 -9.73 -37.23 -13.76
N SER A 223 -10.06 -36.06 -13.19
CA SER A 223 -10.16 -35.83 -11.73
C SER A 223 -11.53 -35.24 -11.34
N THR A 224 -12.01 -35.46 -10.11
CA THR A 224 -13.30 -34.91 -9.63
C THR A 224 -13.10 -33.58 -8.89
N PHE A 225 -14.09 -32.67 -8.93
CA PHE A 225 -14.06 -31.38 -8.19
C PHE A 225 -13.76 -31.55 -6.69
N VAL A 226 -14.16 -32.68 -6.11
CA VAL A 226 -13.93 -33.06 -4.72
C VAL A 226 -12.45 -33.35 -4.42
N THR A 227 -11.74 -33.96 -5.37
CA THR A 227 -10.37 -34.47 -5.20
C THR A 227 -9.29 -33.51 -5.71
N VAL A 228 -9.63 -32.61 -6.63
CA VAL A 228 -8.74 -31.55 -7.12
C VAL A 228 -8.32 -30.62 -5.97
N ARG A 229 -7.04 -30.29 -5.93
CA ARG A 229 -6.47 -29.30 -4.99
C ARG A 229 -6.55 -27.91 -5.61
N ALA A 230 -7.10 -26.95 -4.88
CA ALA A 230 -7.26 -25.57 -5.33
C ALA A 230 -7.41 -24.63 -4.12
N GLY A 231 -7.53 -23.33 -4.36
CA GLY A 231 -8.06 -22.40 -3.35
C GLY A 231 -9.50 -22.79 -3.00
N ARG A 232 -9.89 -22.65 -1.73
CA ARG A 232 -11.20 -23.09 -1.22
C ARG A 232 -11.77 -22.10 -0.21
N VAL A 233 -13.08 -21.94 -0.20
CA VAL A 233 -13.81 -21.18 0.81
C VAL A 233 -14.87 -22.04 1.47
N ALA A 234 -14.94 -22.00 2.79
CA ALA A 234 -15.94 -22.71 3.58
C ALA A 234 -16.64 -21.77 4.54
N LEU A 235 -17.94 -22.01 4.72
CA LEU A 235 -18.81 -21.30 5.66
C LEU A 235 -19.50 -22.31 6.55
N GLY A 236 -19.48 -22.08 7.85
CA GLY A 236 -20.12 -22.96 8.82
C GLY A 236 -20.43 -22.29 10.14
N HIS A 237 -20.73 -23.11 11.14
CA HIS A 237 -20.91 -22.67 12.51
C HIS A 237 -20.33 -23.67 13.51
N ASP A 238 -20.01 -23.20 14.70
CA ASP A 238 -19.60 -24.05 15.82
C ASP A 238 -20.75 -24.38 16.77
N ALA A 239 -20.43 -25.13 17.83
CA ALA A 239 -21.37 -25.53 18.88
C ALA A 239 -21.88 -24.39 19.76
N ALA A 240 -21.32 -23.17 19.64
CA ALA A 240 -21.80 -22.00 20.35
C ALA A 240 -22.75 -21.15 19.49
N GLY A 241 -23.05 -21.57 18.26
CA GLY A 241 -23.90 -20.81 17.35
C GLY A 241 -23.19 -19.59 16.75
N ARG A 242 -21.87 -19.64 16.62
CA ARG A 242 -21.05 -18.59 16.00
C ARG A 242 -20.74 -18.94 14.56
N ILE A 243 -20.63 -17.93 13.69
CA ILE A 243 -20.27 -18.15 12.28
C ILE A 243 -18.77 -18.39 12.16
N MET A 244 -18.40 -19.34 11.32
CA MET A 244 -17.03 -19.69 10.95
C MET A 244 -16.85 -19.51 9.45
N MET A 245 -15.84 -18.77 9.03
CA MET A 245 -15.41 -18.64 7.64
C MET A 245 -13.96 -19.04 7.52
N LEU A 246 -13.65 -19.85 6.52
CA LEU A 246 -12.30 -20.31 6.23
C LEU A 246 -12.00 -20.10 4.75
N VAL A 247 -10.93 -19.37 4.46
CA VAL A 247 -10.41 -19.15 3.10
C VAL A 247 -9.01 -19.75 3.05
N MET A 248 -8.80 -20.75 2.19
CA MET A 248 -7.51 -21.40 1.98
C MET A 248 -6.96 -21.03 0.60
N ASP A 249 -5.69 -20.64 0.55
CA ASP A 249 -4.99 -20.32 -0.69
C ASP A 249 -4.74 -21.59 -1.51
N GLY A 250 -4.65 -21.44 -2.83
CA GLY A 250 -4.34 -22.55 -3.72
C GLY A 250 -4.61 -22.21 -5.18
N ALA A 251 -4.05 -23.01 -6.07
CA ALA A 251 -4.16 -22.86 -7.52
C ALA A 251 -4.36 -24.24 -8.17
N SER A 252 -5.49 -24.43 -8.83
CA SER A 252 -5.87 -25.70 -9.46
C SER A 252 -4.92 -26.10 -10.58
N ALA A 253 -4.44 -25.14 -11.37
CA ALA A 253 -3.46 -25.34 -12.43
C ALA A 253 -2.15 -26.00 -11.94
N TYR A 254 -1.79 -25.78 -10.67
CA TYR A 254 -0.58 -26.33 -10.04
C TYR A 254 -0.88 -27.43 -9.01
N ASN A 255 -2.14 -27.90 -8.94
CA ASN A 255 -2.61 -28.87 -7.94
C ASN A 255 -2.23 -28.45 -6.50
N LYS A 256 -2.31 -27.14 -6.21
CA LYS A 256 -1.90 -26.52 -4.94
C LYS A 256 -3.11 -26.09 -4.13
N GLY A 257 -3.08 -26.32 -2.83
CA GLY A 257 -4.19 -26.04 -1.90
C GLY A 257 -4.87 -27.33 -1.39
N PRO A 258 -5.91 -27.20 -0.55
CA PRO A 258 -6.64 -28.35 -0.05
C PRO A 258 -7.64 -28.90 -1.07
N ASN A 259 -7.88 -30.21 -1.00
CA ASN A 259 -9.09 -30.82 -1.56
C ASN A 259 -10.27 -30.72 -0.56
N LEU A 260 -11.47 -31.18 -0.94
CA LEU A 260 -12.64 -31.02 -0.07
C LEU A 260 -12.64 -31.92 1.16
N HIS A 261 -11.95 -33.07 1.13
CA HIS A 261 -11.79 -33.90 2.32
C HIS A 261 -10.94 -33.21 3.37
N GLU A 262 -9.84 -32.59 2.94
CA GLU A 262 -8.96 -31.82 3.82
C GLU A 262 -9.65 -30.56 4.35
N MET A 263 -10.44 -29.87 3.51
CA MET A 263 -11.28 -28.76 3.97
C MET A 263 -12.28 -29.19 5.05
N ALA A 264 -12.97 -30.32 4.86
CA ALA A 264 -13.90 -30.83 5.85
C ALA A 264 -13.19 -31.18 7.16
N GLN A 265 -12.03 -31.85 7.07
CA GLN A 265 -11.22 -32.19 8.24
C GLN A 265 -10.75 -30.94 9.00
N LEU A 266 -10.25 -29.94 8.28
CA LEU A 266 -9.79 -28.68 8.87
C LEU A 266 -10.94 -27.91 9.55
N MET A 267 -12.12 -27.87 8.93
CA MET A 267 -13.32 -27.27 9.55
C MET A 267 -13.73 -28.01 10.83
N ILE A 268 -13.66 -29.35 10.84
CA ILE A 268 -13.92 -30.16 12.05
C ILE A 268 -12.90 -29.85 13.15
N GLU A 269 -11.61 -29.78 12.82
CA GLU A 269 -10.53 -29.45 13.75
C GLU A 269 -10.68 -28.04 14.34
N LEU A 270 -11.21 -27.10 13.55
CA LEU A 270 -11.55 -25.74 14.01
C LEU A 270 -12.85 -25.68 14.84
N GLY A 271 -13.58 -26.79 14.95
CA GLY A 271 -14.76 -26.93 15.80
C GLY A 271 -16.11 -26.76 15.08
N ALA A 272 -16.15 -26.91 13.76
CA ALA A 272 -17.39 -26.79 13.00
C ALA A 272 -18.35 -27.94 13.28
N ILE A 273 -19.62 -27.61 13.53
CA ILE A 273 -20.73 -28.57 13.64
C ILE A 273 -21.35 -28.80 12.27
N ASN A 274 -21.63 -27.73 11.53
CA ASN A 274 -22.01 -27.81 10.13
C ASN A 274 -21.20 -26.81 9.30
N ALA A 275 -20.82 -27.20 8.08
CA ALA A 275 -20.13 -26.33 7.14
C ALA A 275 -20.41 -26.74 5.70
N ILE A 276 -20.53 -25.77 4.79
CA ILE A 276 -20.65 -25.97 3.34
C ILE A 276 -19.42 -25.42 2.62
N ASN A 277 -19.11 -25.98 1.45
CA ASN A 277 -18.13 -25.43 0.54
C ASN A 277 -18.78 -24.38 -0.37
N LEU A 278 -18.12 -23.23 -0.50
CA LEU A 278 -18.49 -22.12 -1.36
C LEU A 278 -17.61 -22.12 -2.62
N ASP A 279 -17.72 -21.07 -3.44
CA ASP A 279 -16.90 -20.96 -4.65
C ASP A 279 -15.40 -20.84 -4.30
N GLY A 280 -14.56 -21.44 -5.13
CA GLY A 280 -13.12 -21.60 -4.90
C GLY A 280 -12.29 -21.39 -6.15
N GLY A 281 -11.05 -21.92 -6.18
CA GLY A 281 -10.11 -21.65 -7.27
C GLY A 281 -9.70 -20.17 -7.30
N GLY A 282 -9.70 -19.56 -8.50
CA GLY A 282 -9.42 -18.14 -8.71
C GLY A 282 -10.32 -17.19 -7.92
N SER A 283 -11.54 -17.64 -7.63
CA SER A 283 -12.53 -16.89 -6.85
C SER A 283 -12.19 -16.75 -5.37
N SER A 284 -11.27 -17.56 -4.82
CA SER A 284 -11.05 -17.64 -3.37
C SER A 284 -10.48 -16.33 -2.81
N THR A 285 -11.33 -15.51 -2.21
CA THR A 285 -11.00 -14.13 -1.79
C THR A 285 -11.30 -13.92 -0.30
N ALA A 286 -10.40 -13.26 0.43
CA ALA A 286 -10.63 -12.70 1.76
C ALA A 286 -10.25 -11.22 1.77
N ILE A 287 -11.14 -10.34 2.23
CA ILE A 287 -10.94 -8.90 2.36
C ILE A 287 -10.96 -8.56 3.86
N GLU A 288 -10.02 -7.73 4.31
CA GLU A 288 -9.99 -7.11 5.64
C GLU A 288 -9.80 -5.61 5.51
N ASN A 289 -10.70 -4.81 6.09
CA ASN A 289 -10.68 -3.35 6.06
C ASN A 289 -10.44 -2.77 4.65
N GLY A 290 -11.15 -3.30 3.65
CA GLY A 290 -11.03 -2.88 2.25
C GLY A 290 -9.77 -3.39 1.52
N SER A 291 -8.90 -4.15 2.18
CA SER A 291 -7.72 -4.76 1.56
C SER A 291 -7.97 -6.23 1.32
N LEU A 292 -7.68 -6.74 0.12
CA LEU A 292 -7.54 -8.19 -0.05
C LEU A 292 -6.48 -8.69 0.94
N VAL A 293 -6.65 -9.88 1.48
CA VAL A 293 -5.71 -10.49 2.41
C VAL A 293 -5.59 -11.95 2.04
N ASN A 294 -5.41 -12.41 0.80
CA ASN A 294 -5.04 -13.79 0.51
C ASN A 294 -4.49 -13.92 -0.93
N TYR A 295 -3.90 -15.06 -1.27
CA TYR A 295 -3.37 -15.29 -2.62
C TYR A 295 -4.43 -15.91 -3.52
N VAL A 296 -4.90 -15.13 -4.51
CA VAL A 296 -5.80 -15.59 -5.58
C VAL A 296 -5.01 -16.25 -6.70
N SER A 297 -5.59 -17.25 -7.38
CA SER A 297 -4.87 -18.12 -8.33
C SER A 297 -5.06 -17.83 -9.81
N ASP A 298 -5.97 -16.91 -10.17
CA ASP A 298 -6.12 -16.52 -11.56
C ASP A 298 -4.85 -15.79 -12.02
N SER A 299 -4.34 -16.18 -13.18
CA SER A 299 -3.31 -15.45 -13.90
C SER A 299 -3.98 -14.70 -15.05
N CYS A 300 -3.59 -13.46 -15.27
CA CYS A 300 -4.09 -12.65 -16.38
C CYS A 300 -3.06 -12.64 -17.50
N PRO A 301 -3.47 -12.79 -18.77
CA PRO A 301 -2.60 -12.47 -19.88
C PRO A 301 -2.52 -10.94 -19.94
N GLY A 302 -1.43 -10.38 -19.42
CA GLY A 302 -1.22 -8.95 -19.49
C GLY A 302 -2.04 -8.10 -18.51
N SER A 303 -2.26 -8.52 -17.26
CA SER A 303 -2.51 -7.59 -16.13
C SER A 303 -2.46 -8.33 -14.79
N ASP A 304 -1.33 -8.28 -14.12
CA ASP A 304 -1.15 -8.82 -12.78
C ASP A 304 -2.32 -8.49 -11.80
N ILE A 305 -2.84 -9.53 -11.16
CA ILE A 305 -3.87 -9.40 -10.12
C ILE A 305 -3.22 -8.88 -8.83
N GLU A 306 -3.72 -7.74 -8.36
CA GLU A 306 -3.57 -7.25 -6.97
C GLU A 306 -3.84 -8.38 -5.97
N SER A 307 -2.80 -9.03 -5.46
CA SER A 307 -2.92 -10.05 -4.42
C SER A 307 -2.51 -9.47 -3.06
N SER A 308 -3.32 -8.61 -2.44
CA SER A 308 -3.00 -8.29 -1.06
C SER A 308 -3.20 -9.56 -0.20
N MET A 309 -2.12 -10.24 0.24
CA MET A 309 -1.83 -10.33 1.68
C MET A 309 -1.42 -8.91 2.11
N SER A 310 -0.96 -8.64 3.32
CA SER A 310 -0.21 -7.40 3.53
C SER A 310 0.99 -7.34 2.55
N ARG A 311 0.78 -6.81 1.35
CA ARG A 311 1.82 -6.33 0.47
C ARG A 311 2.05 -4.93 0.97
N SER A 312 2.67 -4.81 2.15
CA SER A 312 3.38 -3.57 2.39
C SER A 312 4.33 -3.46 1.21
N SER A 313 4.24 -2.38 0.44
CA SER A 313 5.35 -1.98 -0.41
C SER A 313 6.61 -2.04 0.45
N SER A 314 7.75 -2.44 -0.12
CA SER A 314 8.99 -2.43 0.68
C SER A 314 9.56 -1.01 0.83
N PHE A 315 8.94 -0.06 0.14
CA PHE A 315 9.21 1.37 0.11
C PHE A 315 8.01 2.16 0.66
N ASN A 316 8.27 3.39 1.10
CA ASN A 316 7.20 4.29 1.54
C ASN A 316 6.43 4.85 0.34
N GLN A 317 5.11 4.74 0.40
CA GLN A 317 4.20 5.30 -0.57
C GLN A 317 3.15 6.18 0.15
N PRO A 318 3.56 7.33 0.71
CA PRO A 318 2.63 8.24 1.38
C PRO A 318 1.51 8.67 0.42
N LYS A 319 0.38 9.13 0.97
CA LYS A 319 -0.75 9.64 0.19
C LYS A 319 -0.76 11.16 0.29
N PHE A 320 -0.66 11.86 -0.83
CA PHE A 320 -0.66 13.32 -0.82
C PHE A 320 -1.94 13.89 -1.44
N CYS A 321 -2.45 14.96 -0.84
CA CYS A 321 -3.52 15.76 -1.43
C CYS A 321 -3.02 16.51 -2.68
N PRO A 322 -3.90 17.00 -3.56
CA PRO A 322 -3.50 17.79 -4.74
C PRO A 322 -2.63 19.00 -4.41
N THR A 323 -2.85 19.67 -3.28
CA THR A 323 -2.14 20.89 -2.86
C THR A 323 -0.89 20.63 -2.03
N ALA A 324 -0.47 19.37 -1.86
CA ALA A 324 0.68 18.98 -1.03
C ALA A 324 1.97 19.75 -1.38
N GLU A 325 2.60 20.33 -0.36
CA GLU A 325 3.83 21.12 -0.43
C GLU A 325 4.87 20.63 0.58
N TRP A 326 6.13 20.97 0.31
CA TRP A 326 7.29 20.70 1.15
C TRP A 326 7.97 22.01 1.51
N ASN A 327 8.68 22.04 2.64
CA ASN A 327 9.56 23.16 2.95
C ASN A 327 10.57 23.29 1.80
N PRO A 328 10.68 24.45 1.12
CA PRO A 328 11.62 24.60 0.02
C PRO A 328 13.08 24.62 0.49
N TYR A 329 13.35 24.81 1.78
CA TYR A 329 14.70 24.76 2.35
C TYR A 329 14.94 23.38 2.97
N GLY A 330 15.79 22.60 2.31
CA GLY A 330 16.20 21.27 2.75
C GLY A 330 17.29 21.32 3.82
N ILE A 331 17.27 20.31 4.69
CA ILE A 331 18.30 20.06 5.70
C ILE A 331 19.23 18.98 5.16
N THR A 332 20.55 19.18 5.25
CA THR A 332 21.52 18.13 4.92
C THR A 332 21.35 16.97 5.90
N PHE A 333 20.85 15.84 5.42
CA PHE A 333 20.73 14.61 6.20
C PHE A 333 22.11 13.98 6.41
N ASP A 334 22.88 13.87 5.33
CA ASP A 334 24.27 13.43 5.36
C ASP A 334 25.05 14.04 4.19
N ASN A 335 26.39 13.99 4.26
CA ASN A 335 27.32 14.61 3.31
C ASN A 335 28.47 13.66 2.93
N GLN A 336 29.33 14.14 2.05
CA GLN A 336 30.53 13.48 1.53
C GLN A 336 31.35 12.72 2.59
N THR A 337 31.43 13.20 3.83
CA THR A 337 32.22 12.56 4.90
C THR A 337 31.75 11.14 5.19
N ALA A 338 30.44 10.89 5.21
CA ALA A 338 29.89 9.56 5.41
C ALA A 338 29.63 8.85 4.08
N LEU A 339 29.17 9.60 3.06
CA LEU A 339 28.70 9.05 1.79
C LEU A 339 29.83 8.67 0.83
N GLY A 340 30.99 9.33 0.91
CA GLY A 340 32.03 9.28 -0.14
C GLY A 340 31.79 10.32 -1.23
N GLU A 341 32.66 10.36 -2.23
CA GLU A 341 32.46 11.15 -3.45
C GLU A 341 31.41 10.48 -4.34
N VAL A 342 30.49 11.28 -4.90
CA VAL A 342 29.47 10.88 -5.88
C VAL A 342 28.56 9.74 -5.38
N PRO A 343 27.73 9.99 -4.35
CA PRO A 343 26.73 9.02 -3.96
C PRO A 343 25.66 8.92 -5.06
N ASP A 344 25.41 7.70 -5.56
CA ASP A 344 24.59 7.47 -6.77
C ASP A 344 23.17 6.95 -6.48
N VAL A 345 22.94 6.36 -5.31
CA VAL A 345 21.62 5.80 -4.97
C VAL A 345 21.24 5.98 -3.51
N LEU A 346 19.94 6.19 -3.25
CA LEU A 346 19.34 6.06 -1.93
C LEU A 346 18.05 5.24 -1.98
N PHE A 347 17.72 4.57 -0.88
CA PHE A 347 16.44 3.88 -0.67
C PHE A 347 15.99 4.04 0.78
N ILE A 348 14.68 4.22 0.99
CA ILE A 348 14.08 4.29 2.32
C ILE A 348 12.97 3.25 2.42
N ASP A 349 13.10 2.34 3.38
CA ASP A 349 12.11 1.27 3.60
C ASP A 349 10.90 1.74 4.43
N THR A 350 9.92 0.86 4.58
CA THR A 350 8.71 1.11 5.41
C THR A 350 8.94 1.29 6.90
N LYS A 351 10.18 1.16 7.37
CA LYS A 351 10.58 1.47 8.76
C LYS A 351 11.35 2.78 8.85
N ASN A 352 11.43 3.54 7.75
CA ASN A 352 12.28 4.72 7.61
C ASN A 352 13.78 4.41 7.80
N THR A 353 14.18 3.18 7.49
CA THR A 353 15.60 2.80 7.44
C THR A 353 16.18 3.34 6.14
N PHE A 354 17.28 4.08 6.24
CA PHE A 354 17.95 4.70 5.10
C PHE A 354 19.09 3.80 4.61
N TYR A 355 19.16 3.60 3.29
CA TYR A 355 20.16 2.78 2.61
C TYR A 355 20.81 3.59 1.50
N THR A 356 22.13 3.50 1.39
CA THR A 356 22.91 4.03 0.26
C THR A 356 24.21 3.23 0.12
N VAL A 357 25.05 3.59 -0.82
CA VAL A 357 26.33 2.93 -1.12
C VAL A 357 27.47 3.93 -1.04
N ASN A 358 28.61 3.47 -0.53
CA ASN A 358 29.89 4.13 -0.68
C ASN A 358 30.70 3.33 -1.70
N ILE A 359 30.85 3.88 -2.90
CA ILE A 359 31.46 3.20 -4.04
C ILE A 359 32.96 2.99 -3.84
N GLU A 360 33.66 4.02 -3.34
CA GLU A 360 35.10 3.96 -3.09
C GLU A 360 35.48 2.83 -2.13
N LYS A 361 34.67 2.62 -1.08
CA LYS A 361 34.90 1.60 -0.05
C LYS A 361 34.21 0.27 -0.37
N LYS A 362 33.34 0.22 -1.39
CA LYS A 362 32.51 -0.95 -1.73
C LYS A 362 31.64 -1.39 -0.55
N GLU A 363 30.96 -0.43 0.05
CA GLU A 363 30.16 -0.60 1.26
C GLU A 363 28.70 -0.18 1.04
N ILE A 364 27.76 -0.99 1.53
CA ILE A 364 26.36 -0.59 1.68
C ILE A 364 26.21 -0.01 3.09
N LEU A 365 25.76 1.24 3.17
CA LEU A 365 25.61 1.99 4.40
C LEU A 365 24.14 2.03 4.82
N ILE A 366 23.85 1.79 6.11
CA ILE A 366 22.48 1.65 6.62
C ILE A 366 22.34 2.47 7.92
N TRP A 367 21.34 3.36 7.96
CA TRP A 367 20.99 4.15 9.14
C TRP A 367 19.60 3.76 9.62
N ILE A 368 19.51 3.57 10.94
CA ILE A 368 18.31 3.20 11.66
C ILE A 368 18.01 4.36 12.63
N ASN A 369 16.75 4.80 12.71
CA ASN A 369 16.31 5.84 13.64
C ASN A 369 17.03 7.20 13.53
N ASN A 370 17.50 7.60 12.35
CA ASN A 370 18.17 8.89 12.10
C ASN A 370 19.45 9.12 12.94
N SER A 371 20.25 8.06 13.15
CA SER A 371 21.60 8.19 13.72
C SER A 371 22.49 9.14 12.90
N ILE A 372 23.50 9.74 13.53
CA ILE A 372 24.47 10.62 12.85
C ILE A 372 25.46 9.83 11.98
N ASN A 373 25.72 8.56 12.34
CA ASN A 373 26.61 7.66 11.60
C ASN A 373 25.82 6.42 11.16
N PRO A 374 26.25 5.72 10.10
CA PRO A 374 25.61 4.47 9.70
C PRO A 374 25.67 3.44 10.84
N ASP A 375 24.52 2.89 11.22
CA ASP A 375 24.38 1.87 12.26
C ASP A 375 24.87 0.50 11.79
N LYS A 376 24.85 0.26 10.47
CA LYS A 376 25.34 -0.98 9.87
C LYS A 376 26.02 -0.71 8.54
N ILE A 377 27.18 -1.33 8.36
CA ILE A 377 28.00 -1.28 7.15
C ILE A 377 28.14 -2.71 6.64
N ILE A 378 27.86 -2.93 5.36
CA ILE A 378 27.99 -4.23 4.70
C ILE A 378 28.99 -4.09 3.56
N SER A 379 30.14 -4.76 3.65
CA SER A 379 31.06 -4.88 2.53
C SER A 379 30.45 -5.77 1.45
N ALA A 380 30.40 -5.30 0.22
CA ALA A 380 29.81 -6.00 -0.91
C ALA A 380 30.65 -5.79 -2.17
N ASP A 381 30.67 -6.78 -3.06
CA ASP A 381 31.44 -6.68 -4.30
C ASP A 381 30.63 -5.93 -5.37
N PHE A 382 31.02 -4.69 -5.64
CA PHE A 382 30.55 -3.90 -6.78
C PHE A 382 31.65 -2.92 -7.25
N CYS A 383 31.51 -2.38 -8.46
CA CYS A 383 32.42 -1.35 -9.00
C CYS A 383 31.72 -0.01 -9.15
N ASP A 384 30.69 0.05 -9.98
CA ASP A 384 30.01 1.29 -10.34
C ASP A 384 28.51 1.12 -10.02
N SER A 385 28.15 0.76 -8.79
CA SER A 385 26.76 0.37 -8.46
C SER A 385 25.81 1.56 -8.57
N LEU A 386 24.79 1.46 -9.43
CA LEU A 386 23.87 2.57 -9.74
C LEU A 386 22.45 2.38 -9.19
N SER A 387 22.19 1.30 -8.45
CA SER A 387 20.84 1.04 -7.93
C SER A 387 20.79 0.05 -6.76
N ILE A 388 19.81 0.25 -5.89
CA ILE A 388 19.51 -0.59 -4.72
C ILE A 388 18.00 -0.71 -4.53
N PHE A 389 17.54 -1.87 -4.07
CA PHE A 389 16.17 -2.09 -3.63
C PHE A 389 16.17 -3.00 -2.40
N VAL A 390 15.39 -2.65 -1.38
CA VAL A 390 15.28 -3.44 -0.15
C VAL A 390 13.86 -3.99 -0.04
N THR A 391 13.73 -5.29 0.21
CA THR A 391 12.43 -5.96 0.39
C THR A 391 11.98 -5.91 1.87
N ASN A 392 10.68 -6.10 2.16
CA ASN A 392 10.12 -6.02 3.53
C ASN A 392 10.81 -6.91 4.58
N ASN A 393 11.37 -8.03 4.14
CA ASN A 393 12.12 -8.95 4.99
C ASN A 393 13.55 -8.47 5.29
N GLY A 394 13.96 -7.31 4.75
CA GLY A 394 15.27 -6.68 4.93
C GLY A 394 16.35 -7.16 3.95
N ASP A 395 16.02 -8.01 2.97
CA ASP A 395 16.99 -8.41 1.96
C ASP A 395 17.29 -7.24 1.01
N ILE A 396 18.56 -7.11 0.63
CA ILE A 396 19.06 -5.99 -0.17
C ILE A 396 19.46 -6.51 -1.54
N TYR A 397 18.93 -5.88 -2.59
CA TYR A 397 19.25 -6.17 -3.97
C TYR A 397 20.01 -4.97 -4.52
N TYR A 398 21.12 -5.20 -5.20
CA TYR A 398 21.94 -4.14 -5.75
C TYR A 398 22.62 -4.58 -7.05
N ASP A 399 22.84 -3.62 -7.93
CA ASP A 399 23.62 -3.82 -9.15
C ASP A 399 25.11 -3.87 -8.82
N THR A 400 25.84 -4.77 -9.48
CA THR A 400 27.28 -4.93 -9.22
C THR A 400 28.18 -4.11 -10.16
N GLY A 401 27.61 -3.57 -11.25
CA GLY A 401 28.34 -2.86 -12.29
C GLY A 401 29.34 -3.71 -13.06
N TYR A 402 30.06 -3.08 -13.98
CA TYR A 402 31.11 -3.73 -14.76
C TYR A 402 32.37 -4.01 -13.92
N PRO A 403 33.05 -5.17 -14.06
CA PRO A 403 32.81 -6.27 -15.00
C PRO A 403 32.01 -7.43 -14.40
N TYR A 404 31.27 -7.21 -13.32
CA TYR A 404 30.51 -8.28 -12.64
C TYR A 404 29.19 -8.59 -13.36
N ASP A 405 28.57 -7.57 -13.96
CA ASP A 405 27.43 -7.64 -14.88
C ASP A 405 26.27 -8.51 -14.34
N ARG A 406 25.91 -8.28 -13.07
CA ARG A 406 24.83 -9.00 -12.38
C ARG A 406 24.14 -8.16 -11.31
N VAL A 407 22.95 -8.61 -10.90
CA VAL A 407 22.28 -8.16 -9.68
C VAL A 407 22.50 -9.20 -8.60
N ASP A 408 23.06 -8.77 -7.48
CA ASP A 408 23.28 -9.60 -6.30
C ASP A 408 22.23 -9.28 -5.22
N LYS A 409 21.88 -10.31 -4.46
CA LYS A 409 21.01 -10.24 -3.29
C LYS A 409 21.82 -10.56 -2.04
N TRP A 410 21.87 -9.62 -1.12
CA TRP A 410 22.30 -9.87 0.25
C TRP A 410 21.10 -10.33 1.10
N ILE A 411 21.21 -11.53 1.66
CA ILE A 411 20.17 -12.17 2.47
C ILE A 411 20.34 -11.75 3.93
N SER A 412 19.38 -10.99 4.44
CA SER A 412 19.43 -10.37 5.77
C SER A 412 19.56 -11.36 6.93
N LYS A 413 18.90 -12.51 6.79
CA LYS A 413 18.83 -13.54 7.83
C LYS A 413 20.13 -14.33 7.98
N THR A 414 20.85 -14.54 6.89
CA THR A 414 22.04 -15.39 6.84
C THR A 414 23.34 -14.59 6.66
N ASN A 415 23.24 -13.30 6.32
CA ASN A 415 24.36 -12.44 5.94
C ASN A 415 25.18 -13.02 4.77
N THR A 416 24.51 -13.55 3.75
CA THR A 416 25.15 -14.17 2.59
C THR A 416 24.69 -13.52 1.30
N PHE A 417 25.55 -13.51 0.29
CA PHE A 417 25.27 -13.00 -1.04
C PHE A 417 24.90 -14.13 -2.01
N VAL A 418 23.94 -13.87 -2.88
CA VAL A 418 23.58 -14.76 -4.00
C VAL A 418 23.31 -13.94 -5.26
N ASN A 419 23.80 -14.41 -6.41
CA ASN A 419 23.41 -13.85 -7.70
C ASN A 419 21.94 -14.17 -7.99
N VAL A 420 21.18 -13.14 -8.35
CA VAL A 420 19.74 -13.25 -8.67
C VAL A 420 19.36 -12.74 -10.05
N MET A 421 20.30 -12.24 -10.84
CA MET A 421 20.07 -11.88 -12.24
C MET A 421 21.42 -11.64 -12.92
N ASN A 422 21.62 -12.16 -14.13
CA ASN A 422 22.72 -11.73 -15.00
C ASN A 422 22.22 -10.62 -15.92
N VAL A 423 23.03 -9.58 -16.10
CA VAL A 423 22.71 -8.43 -16.95
C VAL A 423 23.84 -8.22 -17.96
N SER A 424 23.59 -7.46 -19.01
CA SER A 424 24.61 -7.13 -20.03
C SER A 424 25.13 -5.70 -19.91
N SER A 425 24.53 -4.91 -19.01
CA SER A 425 24.81 -3.51 -18.75
C SER A 425 24.31 -3.16 -17.34
N SER A 426 24.90 -2.15 -16.70
CA SER A 426 24.53 -1.73 -15.34
C SER A 426 23.05 -1.38 -15.22
N CYS A 427 22.42 -1.81 -14.13
CA CYS A 427 21.06 -1.40 -13.80
C CYS A 427 21.07 0.00 -13.16
N TYR A 428 20.59 1.02 -13.89
CA TYR A 428 20.41 2.38 -13.35
C TYR A 428 19.14 2.51 -12.49
N GLY A 429 18.24 1.54 -12.59
CA GLY A 429 17.06 1.45 -11.73
C GLY A 429 16.74 0.01 -11.43
N LEU A 430 16.59 -0.31 -10.15
CA LEU A 430 16.08 -1.60 -9.69
C LEU A 430 14.74 -1.41 -8.99
N PHE A 431 13.80 -2.29 -9.29
CA PHE A 431 12.53 -2.32 -8.61
C PHE A 431 12.08 -3.77 -8.43
N ILE A 432 11.57 -4.12 -7.26
CA ILE A 432 10.92 -5.42 -7.05
C ILE A 432 9.44 -5.16 -6.81
N ASP A 433 8.63 -5.64 -7.74
CA ASP A 433 7.18 -5.54 -7.59
C ASP A 433 6.67 -6.48 -6.50
N ILE A 434 5.41 -6.28 -6.17
CA ILE A 434 4.72 -7.07 -5.17
C ILE A 434 4.55 -8.55 -5.53
N ASN A 435 4.77 -8.95 -6.80
CA ASN A 435 4.79 -10.34 -7.29
C ASN A 435 6.19 -11.00 -7.20
N ASN A 436 7.18 -10.34 -6.58
CA ASN A 436 8.59 -10.73 -6.59
C ASN A 436 9.19 -10.76 -8.01
N THR A 437 8.75 -9.87 -8.90
CA THR A 437 9.43 -9.65 -10.17
C THR A 437 10.46 -8.55 -9.99
N LEU A 438 11.73 -8.87 -10.25
CA LEU A 438 12.84 -7.93 -10.28
C LEU A 438 12.91 -7.27 -11.65
N TYR A 439 12.89 -5.94 -11.69
CA TYR A 439 13.09 -5.12 -12.89
C TYR A 439 14.44 -4.45 -12.80
N CYS A 440 15.09 -4.33 -13.95
CA CYS A 440 16.37 -3.64 -14.12
C CYS A 440 16.29 -2.76 -15.36
N SER A 441 16.49 -1.46 -15.18
CA SER A 441 16.63 -0.50 -16.28
C SER A 441 18.07 -0.47 -16.75
N MET A 442 18.32 -0.97 -17.95
CA MET A 442 19.67 -1.05 -18.52
C MET A 442 19.88 0.12 -19.47
N ASN A 443 20.53 1.18 -18.95
CA ASN A 443 20.74 2.44 -19.66
C ASN A 443 21.45 2.22 -21.01
N TYR A 444 22.63 1.59 -21.02
CA TYR A 444 23.40 1.38 -22.26
C TYR A 444 22.81 0.35 -23.23
N ASP A 445 21.79 -0.40 -22.79
CA ASP A 445 21.09 -1.38 -23.63
C ASP A 445 19.70 -0.87 -24.08
N ASP A 446 19.32 0.37 -23.75
CA ASP A 446 18.07 1.01 -24.20
C ASP A 446 16.80 0.19 -23.93
N LYS A 447 16.77 -0.53 -22.80
CA LYS A 447 15.64 -1.39 -22.43
C LYS A 447 15.55 -1.61 -20.93
N VAL A 448 14.35 -1.96 -20.47
CA VAL A 448 14.10 -2.48 -19.13
C VAL A 448 13.88 -3.97 -19.25
N ILE A 449 14.60 -4.77 -18.47
CA ILE A 449 14.39 -6.22 -18.36
C ILE A 449 13.76 -6.57 -17.02
N LYS A 450 13.11 -7.74 -16.98
CA LYS A 450 12.49 -8.27 -15.78
C LYS A 450 12.70 -9.77 -15.62
N ARG A 451 12.77 -10.23 -14.37
CA ARG A 451 12.84 -11.64 -13.99
C ARG A 451 11.93 -11.92 -12.81
N TRP A 452 11.21 -13.03 -12.87
CA TRP A 452 10.46 -13.53 -11.73
C TRP A 452 11.38 -14.25 -10.76
N LEU A 453 11.52 -13.76 -9.52
CA LEU A 453 12.50 -14.28 -8.56
C LEU A 453 12.15 -15.65 -7.97
N ASN A 454 10.91 -16.10 -8.14
CA ASN A 454 10.49 -17.44 -7.72
C ASN A 454 10.85 -18.52 -8.76
N ASP A 455 11.30 -18.12 -9.95
CA ASP A 455 11.79 -19.05 -10.96
C ASP A 455 13.22 -19.50 -10.64
N SER A 456 13.41 -20.82 -10.62
CA SER A 456 14.73 -21.44 -10.47
C SER A 456 15.64 -21.21 -11.68
N GLU A 457 15.06 -20.97 -12.86
CA GLU A 457 15.82 -20.66 -14.08
C GLU A 457 16.17 -19.16 -14.10
N MET A 458 17.43 -18.82 -14.42
CA MET A 458 17.90 -17.41 -14.48
C MET A 458 17.49 -16.71 -15.78
N ILE A 459 16.20 -16.79 -16.13
CA ILE A 459 15.69 -16.27 -17.39
C ILE A 459 15.14 -14.85 -17.17
N SER A 460 15.71 -13.89 -17.89
CA SER A 460 15.22 -12.51 -17.96
C SER A 460 14.44 -12.29 -19.26
N THR A 461 13.40 -11.47 -19.20
CA THR A 461 12.58 -11.07 -20.37
C THR A 461 12.57 -9.56 -20.50
N THR A 462 12.24 -9.04 -21.67
CA THR A 462 12.11 -7.59 -21.88
C THR A 462 10.78 -7.10 -21.32
N ALA A 463 10.82 -6.04 -20.51
CA ALA A 463 9.66 -5.35 -19.97
C ALA A 463 9.30 -4.11 -20.82
N ALA A 464 10.29 -3.37 -21.30
CA ALA A 464 10.12 -2.19 -22.14
C ALA A 464 11.39 -1.92 -22.97
N GLY A 465 11.24 -1.20 -24.10
CA GLY A 465 12.34 -0.93 -25.03
C GLY A 465 12.63 -2.09 -25.97
N THR A 466 13.35 -1.82 -27.06
CA THR A 466 13.71 -2.81 -28.09
C THR A 466 15.16 -3.28 -28.01
N GLY A 467 15.98 -2.69 -27.14
CA GLY A 467 17.42 -2.92 -27.14
C GLY A 467 18.20 -2.02 -28.10
N THR A 468 17.54 -1.01 -28.67
CA THR A 468 18.13 -0.06 -29.61
C THR A 468 17.63 1.35 -29.30
N PRO A 469 18.50 2.37 -29.32
CA PRO A 469 18.11 3.71 -28.93
C PRO A 469 17.14 4.30 -29.95
N GLY A 470 16.03 4.85 -29.47
CA GLY A 470 14.98 5.39 -30.33
C GLY A 470 13.94 6.19 -29.56
N SER A 471 12.94 6.72 -30.27
CA SER A 471 11.92 7.62 -29.70
C SER A 471 10.48 7.20 -30.01
N ALA A 472 10.29 6.09 -30.73
CA ALA A 472 8.98 5.49 -30.92
C ALA A 472 8.35 5.06 -29.57
N SER A 473 7.07 4.71 -29.58
CA SER A 473 6.34 4.32 -28.36
C SER A 473 6.94 3.10 -27.67
N ASN A 474 7.52 2.17 -28.42
CA ASN A 474 8.15 0.95 -27.93
C ASN A 474 9.67 1.03 -27.79
N GLU A 475 10.28 2.17 -28.13
CA GLU A 475 11.73 2.41 -28.04
C GLU A 475 12.03 3.30 -26.83
N LEU A 476 13.22 3.10 -26.25
CA LEU A 476 13.78 3.92 -25.18
C LEU A 476 15.16 4.42 -25.63
N ASN A 477 15.70 5.42 -24.94
CA ASN A 477 17.06 5.91 -25.13
C ASN A 477 17.63 6.29 -23.77
N GLY A 478 18.60 5.50 -23.28
CA GLY A 478 19.19 5.69 -21.96
C GLY A 478 18.19 5.67 -20.80
N PRO A 479 17.37 4.61 -20.61
CA PRO A 479 16.40 4.60 -19.53
C PRO A 479 17.08 4.48 -18.15
N GLU A 480 16.67 5.30 -17.19
CA GLU A 480 17.23 5.33 -15.83
C GLU A 480 16.20 4.87 -14.78
N GLY A 481 15.65 5.78 -13.99
CA GLY A 481 14.72 5.48 -12.90
C GLY A 481 13.45 4.79 -13.38
N ILE A 482 13.07 3.76 -12.63
CA ILE A 482 11.86 2.98 -12.89
C ILE A 482 11.00 2.86 -11.64
N PHE A 483 9.69 2.78 -11.84
CA PHE A 483 8.74 2.47 -10.78
C PHE A 483 7.66 1.56 -11.34
N VAL A 484 7.25 0.54 -10.57
CA VAL A 484 6.16 -0.36 -10.95
C VAL A 484 5.03 -0.22 -9.93
N ASP A 485 3.84 0.18 -10.41
CA ASP A 485 2.69 0.41 -9.52
C ASP A 485 1.98 -0.91 -9.13
N LEU A 486 0.94 -0.82 -8.30
CA LEU A 486 0.17 -2.01 -7.85
C LEU A 486 -0.66 -2.67 -8.95
N ASN A 487 -0.85 -2.00 -10.10
CA ASN A 487 -1.44 -2.57 -11.33
C ASN A 487 -0.35 -3.07 -12.27
N PHE A 488 0.91 -3.02 -11.82
CA PHE A 488 2.09 -3.50 -12.52
C PHE A 488 2.36 -2.75 -13.82
N ASP A 489 1.85 -1.53 -13.89
CA ASP A 489 2.23 -0.56 -14.89
C ASP A 489 3.66 -0.09 -14.59
N LEU A 490 4.51 -0.09 -15.61
CA LEU A 490 5.91 0.31 -15.53
C LEU A 490 6.07 1.77 -16.00
N TYR A 491 6.59 2.59 -15.11
CA TYR A 491 6.97 3.98 -15.36
C TYR A 491 8.48 4.03 -15.56
N VAL A 492 8.93 4.64 -16.66
CA VAL A 492 10.34 4.70 -17.05
C VAL A 492 10.75 6.14 -17.31
N ALA A 493 11.84 6.56 -16.67
CA ALA A 493 12.54 7.79 -17.01
C ALA A 493 13.36 7.52 -18.27
N ASP A 494 12.81 7.93 -19.42
CA ASP A 494 13.46 7.78 -20.71
C ASP A 494 14.39 8.99 -20.91
N CYS A 495 15.52 8.94 -20.21
CA CYS A 495 16.36 10.08 -19.84
C CYS A 495 16.76 10.91 -21.05
N ASP A 496 17.40 10.29 -22.06
CA ASP A 496 17.91 10.99 -23.22
C ASP A 496 16.80 11.45 -24.19
N ASN A 497 15.60 10.88 -24.06
CA ASN A 497 14.41 11.35 -24.76
C ASN A 497 13.67 12.48 -24.03
N ASN A 498 14.09 12.85 -22.81
CA ASN A 498 13.51 13.92 -22.00
C ASN A 498 12.01 13.74 -21.74
N ARG A 499 11.61 12.50 -21.40
CA ARG A 499 10.21 12.13 -21.19
C ARG A 499 10.05 11.04 -20.15
N ILE A 500 8.83 10.93 -19.62
CA ILE A 500 8.40 9.77 -18.82
C ILE A 500 7.47 8.91 -19.66
N GLN A 501 7.82 7.63 -19.78
CA GLN A 501 7.03 6.62 -20.48
C GLN A 501 6.25 5.74 -19.49
N LEU A 502 4.99 5.49 -19.78
CA LEU A 502 4.13 4.54 -19.07
C LEU A 502 3.85 3.34 -19.96
N PHE A 503 4.34 2.18 -19.57
CA PHE A 503 4.00 0.90 -20.18
C PHE A 503 2.94 0.23 -19.32
N LYS A 504 1.74 0.06 -19.87
CA LYS A 504 0.70 -0.70 -19.19
C LYS A 504 1.14 -2.15 -19.04
N HIS A 505 0.73 -2.81 -17.97
CA HIS A 505 1.16 -4.19 -17.75
C HIS A 505 0.91 -5.04 -19.01
N GLY A 506 1.94 -5.76 -19.48
CA GLY A 506 1.86 -6.64 -20.64
C GLY A 506 1.95 -5.93 -22.01
N GLU A 507 1.90 -4.60 -22.04
CA GLU A 507 2.07 -3.81 -23.26
C GLU A 507 3.54 -3.46 -23.49
N LEU A 508 3.98 -3.54 -24.76
CA LEU A 508 5.33 -3.14 -25.18
C LEU A 508 5.38 -1.73 -25.78
N ASN A 509 4.23 -1.10 -26.00
CA ASN A 509 4.14 0.30 -26.43
C ASN A 509 3.88 1.17 -25.21
N GLY A 510 4.75 2.12 -24.96
CA GLY A 510 4.60 3.08 -23.89
C GLY A 510 3.84 4.33 -24.33
N ILE A 511 3.15 4.92 -23.36
CA ILE A 511 2.45 6.20 -23.47
C ILE A 511 3.34 7.28 -22.86
N THR A 512 3.63 8.35 -23.61
CA THR A 512 4.33 9.50 -23.03
C THR A 512 3.39 10.28 -22.11
N ILE A 513 3.61 10.20 -20.79
CA ILE A 513 2.74 10.83 -19.79
C ILE A 513 3.23 12.21 -19.35
N VAL A 514 4.55 12.47 -19.41
CA VAL A 514 5.16 13.76 -19.07
C VAL A 514 6.36 14.03 -19.98
N GLY A 515 6.60 15.30 -20.32
CA GLY A 515 7.76 15.74 -21.10
C GLY A 515 7.55 15.64 -22.62
N LYS A 516 8.65 15.52 -23.36
CA LYS A 516 8.66 15.61 -24.83
C LYS A 516 7.82 14.50 -25.47
N GLY A 517 6.77 14.89 -26.20
CA GLY A 517 5.85 13.96 -26.87
C GLY A 517 4.53 13.73 -26.10
N SER A 518 4.40 14.25 -24.87
CA SER A 518 3.12 14.25 -24.16
C SER A 518 2.12 15.23 -24.78
N SER A 519 0.83 14.92 -24.67
CA SER A 519 -0.26 15.81 -25.11
C SER A 519 -0.35 17.10 -24.29
N ASN A 520 0.09 17.07 -23.03
CA ASN A 520 0.08 18.17 -22.07
C ASN A 520 1.50 18.62 -21.70
N ASN A 521 2.28 19.04 -22.71
CA ASN A 521 3.68 19.46 -22.53
C ASN A 521 3.80 20.88 -21.92
N ILE A 522 3.30 21.06 -20.70
CA ILE A 522 3.29 22.34 -19.96
C ILE A 522 4.66 22.62 -19.32
N ILE A 523 5.37 21.57 -18.89
CA ILE A 523 6.71 21.63 -18.32
C ILE A 523 7.64 20.74 -19.15
N SER A 524 8.71 21.35 -19.68
CA SER A 524 9.78 20.61 -20.37
C SER A 524 10.72 19.96 -19.37
N LEU A 525 10.93 18.64 -19.50
CA LEU A 525 11.94 17.90 -18.76
C LEU A 525 13.31 17.99 -19.47
N SER A 526 14.38 17.78 -18.73
CA SER A 526 15.75 17.62 -19.20
C SER A 526 16.42 16.47 -18.45
N SER A 527 16.71 15.38 -19.15
CA SER A 527 17.37 14.18 -18.61
C SER A 527 16.75 13.70 -17.29
N PRO A 528 15.46 13.31 -17.25
CA PRO A 528 14.85 12.81 -16.02
C PRO A 528 15.53 11.51 -15.58
N SER A 529 15.95 11.43 -14.31
CA SER A 529 16.78 10.32 -13.78
C SER A 529 16.03 9.43 -12.77
N GLY A 530 15.14 10.02 -11.97
CA GLY A 530 14.45 9.33 -10.87
C GLY A 530 12.92 9.51 -10.92
N ILE A 531 12.19 8.47 -10.53
CA ILE A 531 10.72 8.47 -10.51
C ILE A 531 10.20 7.71 -9.29
N VAL A 532 9.22 8.29 -8.59
CA VAL A 532 8.39 7.57 -7.63
C VAL A 532 6.92 7.99 -7.76
N LEU A 533 6.00 7.13 -7.30
CA LEU A 533 4.58 7.43 -7.19
C LEU A 533 4.17 7.49 -5.72
N ASP A 534 3.26 8.39 -5.40
CA ASP A 534 2.51 8.35 -4.14
C ASP A 534 1.32 7.35 -4.23
N ALA A 535 0.60 7.13 -3.12
CA ALA A 535 -0.50 6.16 -3.07
C ALA A 535 -1.73 6.58 -3.92
N ASP A 536 -1.83 7.85 -4.31
CA ASP A 536 -2.87 8.40 -5.19
C ASP A 536 -2.39 8.54 -6.65
N LYS A 537 -1.23 7.95 -6.98
CA LYS A 537 -0.59 7.98 -8.30
C LYS A 537 -0.13 9.36 -8.78
N TYR A 538 0.15 10.29 -7.88
CA TYR A 538 0.95 11.47 -8.22
C TYR A 538 2.39 11.04 -8.46
N LEU A 539 2.92 11.47 -9.60
CA LEU A 539 4.28 11.19 -10.05
C LEU A 539 5.23 12.25 -9.53
N PHE A 540 6.34 11.83 -8.96
CA PHE A 540 7.44 12.69 -8.53
C PHE A 540 8.65 12.35 -9.39
N ILE A 541 9.14 13.34 -10.11
CA ILE A 541 10.17 13.20 -11.14
C ILE A 541 11.38 14.00 -10.71
N VAL A 542 12.54 13.37 -10.71
CA VAL A 542 13.82 14.05 -10.63
C VAL A 542 14.15 14.55 -12.04
N ASP A 543 14.02 15.86 -12.25
CA ASP A 543 14.33 16.53 -13.51
C ASP A 543 15.80 16.99 -13.48
N MET A 544 16.71 16.01 -13.53
CA MET A 544 18.13 16.16 -13.19
C MET A 544 18.82 17.30 -13.94
N GLY A 545 18.64 17.36 -15.26
CA GLY A 545 19.26 18.38 -16.11
C GLY A 545 18.75 19.79 -15.86
N ASN A 546 17.56 19.93 -15.25
CA ASN A 546 17.01 21.20 -14.78
C ASN A 546 17.18 21.43 -13.27
N HIS A 547 17.86 20.52 -12.57
CA HIS A 547 18.22 20.65 -11.14
C HIS A 547 17.03 20.82 -10.18
N ARG A 548 15.93 20.12 -10.46
CA ARG A 548 14.67 20.30 -9.72
C ARG A 548 13.87 19.02 -9.59
N ILE A 549 12.88 19.04 -8.70
CA ILE A 549 11.88 17.98 -8.58
C ILE A 549 10.54 18.49 -9.08
N ILE A 550 9.91 17.71 -9.96
CA ILE A 550 8.57 17.97 -10.50
C ILE A 550 7.58 17.00 -9.87
N ARG A 551 6.40 17.51 -9.52
CA ARG A 551 5.22 16.69 -9.22
C ARG A 551 4.23 16.78 -10.37
N SER A 552 3.68 15.65 -10.78
CA SER A 552 2.68 15.55 -11.85
C SER A 552 1.48 14.70 -11.40
N GLY A 553 0.29 15.25 -11.49
CA GLY A 553 -1.00 14.56 -11.36
C GLY A 553 -1.79 14.60 -12.68
N SER A 554 -3.05 14.19 -12.62
CA SER A 554 -3.92 14.12 -13.81
C SER A 554 -4.23 15.48 -14.45
N ASN A 555 -4.22 16.56 -13.66
CA ASN A 555 -4.54 17.92 -14.11
C ASN A 555 -3.58 18.99 -13.57
N ASP A 556 -2.51 18.59 -12.88
CA ASP A 556 -1.55 19.51 -12.27
C ASP A 556 -0.13 19.02 -12.55
N ILE A 557 0.76 19.92 -12.96
CA ILE A 557 2.18 19.64 -13.07
C ILE A 557 2.94 20.87 -12.61
N ARG A 558 3.76 20.71 -11.56
CA ARG A 558 4.46 21.84 -10.94
C ARG A 558 5.82 21.43 -10.39
N CYS A 559 6.73 22.38 -10.39
CA CYS A 559 7.98 22.25 -9.65
C CYS A 559 7.71 22.37 -8.15
N ILE A 560 8.33 21.51 -7.34
CA ILE A 560 8.15 21.49 -5.88
C ILE A 560 9.44 21.80 -5.11
N ILE A 561 10.62 21.53 -5.69
CA ILE A 561 11.94 21.74 -5.06
C ILE A 561 12.93 22.16 -6.16
N GLY A 562 13.82 23.13 -5.89
CA GLY A 562 14.85 23.60 -6.84
C GLY A 562 14.30 24.50 -7.96
N CYS A 563 13.20 25.22 -7.72
CA CYS A 563 12.48 25.93 -8.78
C CYS A 563 13.09 27.29 -9.17
N ASP A 564 13.85 27.90 -8.26
CA ASP A 564 14.33 29.29 -8.39
C ASP A 564 15.84 29.39 -8.73
N GLY A 565 16.54 28.26 -8.85
CA GLY A 565 17.98 28.24 -9.07
C GLY A 565 18.61 26.86 -8.85
N HIS A 566 19.91 26.77 -9.12
CA HIS A 566 20.74 25.58 -8.92
C HIS A 566 22.05 25.97 -8.24
N GLY A 567 22.58 25.09 -7.40
CA GLY A 567 23.70 25.41 -6.52
C GLY A 567 23.69 24.55 -5.26
N SER A 568 24.39 25.01 -4.22
CA SER A 568 24.57 24.28 -2.96
C SER A 568 23.79 24.88 -1.79
N GLN A 569 22.96 25.90 -2.03
CA GLN A 569 22.07 26.46 -1.00
C GLN A 569 21.04 25.41 -0.56
N SER A 570 20.38 25.66 0.59
CA SER A 570 19.41 24.71 1.15
C SER A 570 18.16 24.53 0.29
N ASN A 571 17.81 25.52 -0.54
CA ASN A 571 16.70 25.48 -1.49
C ASN A 571 17.11 25.15 -2.94
N GLU A 572 18.38 24.88 -3.18
CA GLU A 572 18.94 24.57 -4.49
C GLU A 572 19.43 23.12 -4.53
N LEU A 573 19.40 22.55 -5.74
CA LEU A 573 19.97 21.24 -6.04
C LEU A 573 20.96 21.39 -7.19
N ARG A 574 21.80 20.38 -7.40
CA ARG A 574 22.74 20.30 -8.52
C ARG A 574 22.86 18.86 -9.01
N TYR A 575 22.29 18.63 -10.20
CA TYR A 575 22.14 17.31 -10.82
C TYR A 575 21.61 16.26 -9.83
N PRO A 576 20.39 16.43 -9.30
CA PRO A 576 19.84 15.43 -8.40
C PRO A 576 19.66 14.08 -9.12
N GLY A 577 20.05 12.99 -8.47
CA GLY A 577 20.04 11.64 -9.08
C GLY A 577 18.77 10.85 -8.79
N THR A 578 18.37 10.72 -7.53
CA THR A 578 17.19 9.97 -7.12
C THR A 578 16.47 10.60 -5.92
N LEU A 579 15.26 10.15 -5.63
CA LEU A 579 14.48 10.58 -4.47
C LEU A 579 13.72 9.42 -3.82
N SER A 580 13.46 9.53 -2.51
CA SER A 580 12.62 8.59 -1.77
C SER A 580 11.85 9.30 -0.64
N PHE A 581 10.78 8.68 -0.19
CA PHE A 581 9.96 9.19 0.91
C PHE A 581 10.25 8.46 2.21
N ASP A 582 10.08 9.14 3.33
CA ASP A 582 9.78 8.48 4.60
C ASP A 582 8.25 8.32 4.80
N ASN A 583 7.84 7.57 5.83
CA ASN A 583 6.43 7.38 6.19
C ASN A 583 5.72 8.66 6.63
N TYR A 584 6.45 9.75 6.90
CA TYR A 584 5.87 11.05 7.25
C TYR A 584 5.62 11.91 6.01
N GLY A 585 6.07 11.47 4.83
CA GLY A 585 5.95 12.16 3.57
C GLY A 585 7.11 13.10 3.25
N ASN A 586 8.16 13.13 4.06
CA ASN A 586 9.35 13.95 3.79
C ASN A 586 10.08 13.40 2.56
N ILE A 587 10.66 14.28 1.74
CA ILE A 587 11.43 13.89 0.55
C ILE A 587 12.91 13.89 0.90
N PHE A 588 13.58 12.79 0.63
CA PHE A 588 15.03 12.69 0.63
C PHE A 588 15.50 12.67 -0.81
N ILE A 589 16.40 13.58 -1.16
CA ILE A 589 16.92 13.76 -2.51
C ILE A 589 18.42 13.56 -2.46
N LEU A 590 18.92 12.76 -3.39
CA LEU A 590 20.34 12.66 -3.66
C LEU A 590 20.78 13.83 -4.52
N ASP A 591 21.51 14.77 -3.92
CA ASP A 591 22.05 15.96 -4.57
C ASP A 591 23.49 15.66 -5.02
N GLU A 592 23.60 14.89 -6.11
CA GLU A 592 24.78 14.11 -6.52
C GLU A 592 26.05 14.97 -6.62
N VAL A 593 25.99 16.09 -7.37
CA VAL A 593 27.17 16.94 -7.59
C VAL A 593 27.53 17.80 -6.38
N ASN A 594 26.63 17.90 -5.39
CA ASN A 594 26.92 18.51 -4.10
C ASN A 594 27.32 17.48 -3.02
N ASP A 595 27.47 16.20 -3.40
CA ASP A 595 27.88 15.10 -2.51
C ASP A 595 27.07 15.02 -1.21
N ARG A 596 25.74 15.21 -1.29
CA ARG A 596 24.87 15.25 -0.11
C ARG A 596 23.51 14.63 -0.34
N VAL A 597 22.86 14.27 0.76
CA VAL A 597 21.44 13.91 0.78
C VAL A 597 20.68 15.05 1.47
N GLN A 598 19.75 15.66 0.76
CA GLN A 598 18.90 16.73 1.27
C GLN A 598 17.53 16.18 1.69
N LYS A 599 17.11 16.50 2.91
CA LYS A 599 15.77 16.20 3.44
C LYS A 599 14.89 17.44 3.39
N PHE A 600 13.77 17.35 2.69
CA PHE A 600 12.74 18.38 2.61
C PHE A 600 11.51 17.93 3.38
N ASP A 601 11.17 18.65 4.43
CA ASP A 601 10.05 18.29 5.31
C ASP A 601 8.71 18.52 4.61
N PHE A 602 7.82 17.52 4.68
CA PHE A 602 6.45 17.67 4.22
C PHE A 602 5.70 18.70 5.05
N LEU A 603 4.81 19.46 4.42
CA LEU A 603 3.96 20.45 5.07
C LEU A 603 2.50 19.94 5.08
N PRO A 604 2.05 19.18 6.10
CA PRO A 604 0.71 18.60 6.12
C PRO A 604 -0.43 19.61 5.97
N ASN A 605 -0.21 20.85 6.45
CA ASN A 605 -1.17 21.96 6.35
C ASN A 605 -1.49 22.36 4.91
N SER A 606 -0.61 22.07 3.95
CA SER A 606 -0.87 22.32 2.53
C SER A 606 -2.08 21.52 2.03
N CYS A 607 -2.51 20.49 2.76
CA CYS A 607 -3.70 19.70 2.48
C CYS A 607 -5.00 20.19 3.16
N ASP A 608 -4.92 21.19 4.05
CA ASP A 608 -6.07 21.71 4.78
C ASP A 608 -6.67 22.93 4.05
N ASN A 609 -7.92 22.81 3.57
CA ASN A 609 -8.72 23.94 3.06
C ASN A 609 -9.29 24.84 4.18
N SER A 610 -8.68 24.81 5.37
CA SER A 610 -9.16 25.50 6.57
C SER A 610 -8.81 26.99 6.51
N SER A 611 -9.72 27.84 6.96
CA SER A 611 -9.52 29.29 7.03
C SER A 611 -8.31 29.65 7.89
N VAL A 612 -7.31 30.33 7.31
CA VAL A 612 -6.12 30.82 8.00
C VAL A 612 -6.53 31.80 9.10
N VAL A 613 -6.20 31.47 10.33
CA VAL A 613 -6.33 32.31 11.52
C VAL A 613 -5.05 33.13 11.69
N GLN A 614 -5.22 34.42 11.98
CA GLN A 614 -4.12 35.35 12.21
C GLN A 614 -4.08 35.81 13.66
N SER A 615 -2.91 35.71 14.28
CA SER A 615 -2.63 36.21 15.62
C SER A 615 -1.52 37.25 15.55
N ALA A 616 -1.63 38.35 16.29
CA ALA A 616 -0.68 39.45 16.24
C ALA A 616 -0.02 39.72 17.59
N TYR A 617 1.26 40.10 17.53
CA TYR A 617 2.05 40.62 18.65
C TYR A 617 2.62 42.00 18.28
N SER A 618 2.81 42.90 19.24
CA SER A 618 3.46 44.19 18.98
C SER A 618 4.23 44.65 20.21
N SER A 619 5.41 45.20 19.98
CA SER A 619 6.30 45.71 21.03
C SER A 619 7.19 46.83 20.47
N GLU A 620 8.09 47.35 21.32
CA GLU A 620 9.04 48.40 20.98
C GLU A 620 10.41 48.04 21.54
N LEU A 621 11.40 47.88 20.66
CA LEU A 621 12.79 47.71 21.04
C LEU A 621 13.32 49.06 21.55
N THR A 622 13.79 49.07 22.79
CA THR A 622 14.26 50.28 23.50
C THR A 622 15.60 50.01 24.19
N GLU A 623 16.28 51.06 24.64
CA GLU A 623 17.55 50.99 25.36
C GLU A 623 17.55 50.13 26.63
N LYS A 624 16.37 49.73 27.12
CA LYS A 624 16.19 48.87 28.30
C LYS A 624 16.26 47.37 27.99
N HIS A 625 16.24 46.98 26.72
CA HIS A 625 16.34 45.58 26.30
C HIS A 625 17.80 45.12 26.36
N SER A 626 17.98 43.81 26.58
CA SER A 626 19.30 43.18 26.51
C SER A 626 19.96 43.36 25.15
N THR A 627 21.29 43.35 25.17
CA THR A 627 22.11 43.55 23.97
C THR A 627 23.00 42.34 23.73
N TYR A 628 23.13 41.93 22.47
CA TYR A 628 24.08 40.89 22.07
C TYR A 628 25.11 41.45 21.09
N SER A 629 26.25 40.78 20.98
CA SER A 629 27.29 41.11 20.00
C SER A 629 27.27 40.07 18.88
N ARG A 630 27.18 40.53 17.62
CA ARG A 630 27.14 39.66 16.44
C ARG A 630 28.48 38.95 16.17
N THR A 631 29.59 39.51 16.65
CA THR A 631 30.93 38.91 16.52
C THR A 631 31.76 39.21 17.76
N GLY A 632 32.65 38.31 18.20
CA GLY A 632 33.44 38.45 19.43
C GLY A 632 34.35 39.69 19.55
N CYS A 633 34.35 40.58 18.55
CA CYS A 633 35.11 41.84 18.52
C CYS A 633 34.23 43.09 18.37
N ASP A 634 32.89 42.98 18.26
CA ASP A 634 31.99 44.12 18.07
C ASP A 634 31.46 44.66 19.42
N LEU A 635 31.79 45.92 19.75
CA LEU A 635 31.33 46.63 20.95
C LEU A 635 29.95 47.29 20.74
N SER A 636 29.36 47.14 19.55
CA SER A 636 28.08 47.73 19.20
C SER A 636 26.91 47.01 19.89
N LYS A 637 25.93 47.79 20.36
CA LYS A 637 24.76 47.29 21.09
C LYS A 637 23.57 47.09 20.17
N TYR A 638 23.22 45.84 19.88
CA TYR A 638 21.99 45.48 19.17
C TYR A 638 20.95 45.03 20.18
N TYR A 639 19.78 45.68 20.18
CA TYR A 639 18.71 45.32 21.12
C TYR A 639 17.92 44.14 20.58
N TYR A 640 17.52 43.22 21.46
CA TYR A 640 16.67 42.10 21.09
C TYR A 640 15.54 41.88 22.09
N GLU A 641 14.48 41.21 21.65
CA GLU A 641 13.38 40.75 22.49
C GLU A 641 13.15 39.25 22.24
N VAL A 642 12.92 38.50 23.32
CA VAL A 642 12.67 37.05 23.29
C VAL A 642 11.19 36.80 23.53
N ILE A 643 10.55 36.14 22.56
CA ILE A 643 9.11 35.90 22.53
C ILE A 643 8.90 34.40 22.39
N GLN A 644 8.21 33.79 23.34
CA GLN A 644 7.73 32.42 23.18
C GLN A 644 6.43 32.43 22.36
N VAL A 645 6.42 31.68 21.27
CA VAL A 645 5.25 31.48 20.41
C VAL A 645 4.63 30.14 20.76
N ASN A 646 3.48 30.21 21.43
CA ASN A 646 2.71 29.05 21.86
C ASN A 646 1.66 28.71 20.80
N VAL A 647 1.65 27.45 20.38
CA VAL A 647 0.74 26.92 19.37
C VAL A 647 0.02 25.70 19.90
N ASP A 648 -1.28 25.58 19.61
CA ASP A 648 -2.10 24.45 20.07
C ASP A 648 -1.77 23.15 19.32
N GLU A 649 -1.18 23.26 18.14
CA GLU A 649 -0.81 22.12 17.31
C GLU A 649 0.58 22.29 16.70
N SER A 650 1.35 21.20 16.70
CA SER A 650 2.65 21.13 16.04
C SER A 650 2.50 21.14 14.51
N ARG A 651 2.61 22.32 13.89
CA ARG A 651 2.42 22.48 12.44
C ARG A 651 3.15 23.70 11.89
N TYR A 652 3.06 23.93 10.58
CA TYR A 652 3.72 25.06 9.91
C TYR A 652 2.98 26.39 10.11
N TYR A 653 3.72 27.44 10.46
CA TYR A 653 3.21 28.81 10.64
C TYR A 653 4.08 29.81 9.87
N SER A 654 3.45 30.89 9.40
CA SER A 654 4.15 32.04 8.83
C SER A 654 4.14 33.21 9.81
N LEU A 655 5.31 33.73 10.16
CA LEU A 655 5.51 34.88 11.02
C LEU A 655 6.03 36.04 10.18
N ASN A 656 5.27 37.11 10.10
CA ASN A 656 5.62 38.29 9.31
C ASN A 656 5.81 39.48 10.24
N SER A 657 6.94 40.16 10.16
CA SER A 657 7.14 41.40 10.90
C SER A 657 6.62 42.60 10.11
N ASP A 658 6.04 43.56 10.80
CA ASP A 658 5.90 44.94 10.30
C ASP A 658 6.51 45.89 11.33
N SER A 659 7.54 46.63 10.91
CA SER A 659 8.41 47.40 11.80
C SER A 659 8.72 48.79 11.24
N SER A 660 8.84 49.75 12.17
CA SER A 660 9.27 51.13 11.91
C SER A 660 10.80 51.29 11.83
N ILE A 661 11.52 50.21 12.13
CA ILE A 661 12.98 50.11 12.06
C ILE A 661 13.37 48.78 11.44
N ASP A 662 14.61 48.71 10.95
CA ASP A 662 15.14 47.50 10.34
C ASP A 662 15.35 46.40 11.41
N THR A 663 14.74 45.24 11.20
CA THR A 663 14.71 44.13 12.17
C THR A 663 15.05 42.78 11.57
N TYR A 664 15.69 41.92 12.38
CA TYR A 664 15.93 40.51 12.09
C TYR A 664 15.10 39.63 13.02
N GLY A 665 14.70 38.47 12.51
CA GLY A 665 13.97 37.44 13.25
C GLY A 665 14.71 36.11 13.22
N TYR A 666 14.83 35.48 14.39
CA TYR A 666 15.46 34.17 14.57
C TYR A 666 14.52 33.24 15.32
N ILE A 667 14.41 31.98 14.88
CA ILE A 667 13.68 30.95 15.61
C ILE A 667 14.66 29.97 16.27
N TYR A 668 14.45 29.74 17.56
CA TYR A 668 15.15 28.79 18.41
C TYR A 668 14.20 27.74 18.97
N ARG A 669 14.69 26.52 19.20
CA ARG A 669 14.01 25.48 19.98
C ARG A 669 14.38 25.60 21.45
N ASP A 670 13.39 25.45 22.33
CA ASP A 670 13.51 25.40 23.78
C ASP A 670 14.02 26.70 24.44
N GLU A 671 15.26 27.09 24.18
CA GLU A 671 15.91 28.23 24.85
C GLU A 671 16.88 28.97 23.90
N PHE A 672 16.96 30.29 24.06
CA PHE A 672 17.92 31.16 23.38
C PHE A 672 19.07 31.52 24.31
N TYR A 673 20.31 31.28 23.88
CA TYR A 673 21.53 31.62 24.64
C TYR A 673 22.24 32.84 24.02
N PRO A 674 22.15 34.04 24.61
CA PRO A 674 22.75 35.25 24.03
C PRO A 674 24.28 35.22 23.95
N SER A 675 24.93 34.44 24.81
CA SER A 675 26.38 34.25 24.82
C SER A 675 26.89 33.36 23.70
N ASP A 676 26.01 32.51 23.14
CA ASP A 676 26.30 31.65 22.00
C ASP A 676 25.01 31.45 21.17
N PRO A 677 24.67 32.43 20.31
CA PRO A 677 23.42 32.44 19.55
C PRO A 677 23.37 31.38 18.44
N SER A 678 24.40 30.53 18.31
CA SER A 678 24.41 29.40 17.39
C SER A 678 23.72 28.14 17.96
N ILE A 679 23.52 28.07 19.27
CA ILE A 679 22.90 26.93 19.96
C ILE A 679 21.38 26.97 19.77
N ASN A 680 20.77 25.81 19.48
CA ASN A 680 19.32 25.61 19.26
C ASN A 680 18.70 26.41 18.10
N TYR A 681 19.53 27.00 17.25
CA TYR A 681 19.14 27.80 16.11
C TYR A 681 18.49 26.93 15.01
N ILE A 682 17.30 27.33 14.54
CA ILE A 682 16.54 26.60 13.50
C ILE A 682 16.58 27.33 12.16
N LEU A 683 16.32 28.63 12.18
CA LEU A 683 16.07 29.43 10.98
C LEU A 683 16.32 30.91 11.26
N GLU A 684 17.03 31.56 10.33
CA GLU A 684 17.15 33.00 10.14
C GLU A 684 16.50 33.32 8.80
N ASN A 685 15.82 34.45 8.71
CA ASN A 685 15.49 35.02 7.41
C ASN A 685 15.89 36.50 7.36
N ASP A 686 16.77 36.81 6.42
CA ASP A 686 17.10 38.15 5.94
C ASP A 686 16.43 38.33 4.57
N ASN A 687 15.31 39.04 4.51
CA ASN A 687 14.76 39.42 3.22
C ASN A 687 15.61 40.56 2.65
N SER A 688 16.68 40.17 1.96
CA SER A 688 17.72 41.03 1.40
C SER A 688 17.27 41.77 0.14
N PHE A 689 16.13 42.46 0.16
CA PHE A 689 15.75 43.45 -0.85
C PHE A 689 14.93 44.60 -0.24
N GLY A 690 15.60 45.48 0.51
CA GLY A 690 15.27 46.91 0.55
C GLY A 690 14.29 47.43 1.60
N GLU A 691 13.63 46.59 2.40
CA GLU A 691 12.68 47.04 3.44
C GLU A 691 12.93 46.46 4.87
N TYR A 692 13.93 45.59 5.05
CA TYR A 692 14.41 45.01 6.35
C TYR A 692 13.31 44.64 7.38
N GLN A 693 12.20 44.09 6.88
CA GLN A 693 11.22 43.30 7.63
C GLN A 693 11.52 41.81 7.38
N PHE A 694 11.28 40.95 8.38
CA PHE A 694 11.47 39.51 8.26
C PHE A 694 10.15 38.77 8.00
N GLN A 695 10.23 37.70 7.20
CA GLN A 695 9.16 36.72 7.04
C GLN A 695 9.72 35.34 7.37
N LEU A 696 9.36 34.77 8.51
CA LEU A 696 9.78 33.41 8.88
C LEU A 696 8.67 32.45 8.55
N LYS A 697 9.01 31.30 7.97
CA LYS A 697 8.04 30.23 7.73
C LYS A 697 8.65 28.91 8.21
N THR A 698 8.09 28.35 9.28
CA THR A 698 8.66 27.18 9.95
C THR A 698 7.60 26.37 10.69
N VAL A 699 7.94 25.13 11.06
CA VAL A 699 7.10 24.30 11.94
C VAL A 699 7.30 24.75 13.38
N LEU A 700 6.23 25.22 14.01
CA LEU A 700 6.17 25.45 15.45
C LEU A 700 5.56 24.22 16.09
N GLN A 701 6.14 23.76 17.20
CA GLN A 701 5.72 22.55 17.90
C GLN A 701 4.89 22.90 19.15
N SER A 702 3.77 22.21 19.35
CA SER A 702 2.90 22.35 20.53
C SER A 702 3.49 21.74 21.81
N THR A 703 4.46 20.84 21.67
CA THR A 703 5.03 20.05 22.78
C THR A 703 6.32 20.63 23.36
N ILE A 704 6.89 21.65 22.74
CA ILE A 704 8.14 22.30 23.15
C ILE A 704 8.02 23.82 23.03
N ALA A 705 8.94 24.57 23.64
CA ALA A 705 8.93 26.02 23.54
C ALA A 705 9.49 26.47 22.17
N ASN A 706 8.71 27.25 21.42
CA ASN A 706 9.18 27.88 20.20
C ASN A 706 9.59 29.31 20.52
N ILE A 707 10.88 29.61 20.41
CA ILE A 707 11.43 30.90 20.81
C ILE A 707 11.72 31.75 19.58
N LEU A 708 11.05 32.89 19.47
CA LEU A 708 11.31 33.92 18.46
C LEU A 708 12.11 35.05 19.08
N VAL A 709 13.30 35.29 18.52
CA VAL A 709 14.14 36.44 18.88
C VAL A 709 14.03 37.49 17.79
N VAL A 710 13.54 38.67 18.15
CA VAL A 710 13.50 39.83 17.25
C VAL A 710 14.58 40.81 17.66
N THR A 711 15.39 41.29 16.71
CA THR A 711 16.49 42.20 17.01
C THR A 711 16.66 43.32 15.99
N THR A 712 17.22 44.45 16.42
CA THR A 712 17.60 45.57 15.54
C THR A 712 18.69 45.17 14.54
N ALA A 713 18.57 45.59 13.30
CA ALA A 713 19.59 45.43 12.27
C ALA A 713 20.83 46.33 12.48
N TYR A 714 20.61 47.51 13.07
CA TYR A 714 21.64 48.50 13.33
C TYR A 714 21.79 48.77 14.83
N PRO A 715 23.01 49.04 15.32
CA PRO A 715 23.24 49.22 16.73
C PRO A 715 22.70 50.56 17.24
N ASN A 716 22.27 50.58 18.51
CA ASN A 716 21.70 51.74 19.20
C ASN A 716 20.44 52.33 18.52
N VAL A 717 19.71 51.54 17.73
CA VAL A 717 18.44 51.94 17.11
C VAL A 717 17.28 51.45 17.96
N THR A 718 16.26 52.29 18.15
CA THR A 718 15.03 51.93 18.89
C THR A 718 13.83 52.16 18.00
N GLY A 719 12.79 51.34 18.15
CA GLY A 719 11.64 51.40 17.26
C GLY A 719 10.61 50.32 17.52
N LYS A 720 9.42 50.54 16.97
CA LYS A 720 8.26 49.66 17.11
C LYS A 720 8.29 48.58 16.05
N PHE A 721 7.88 47.39 16.45
CA PHE A 721 7.62 46.27 15.56
C PHE A 721 6.34 45.55 15.94
N SER A 722 5.76 44.87 14.98
CA SER A 722 4.65 43.94 15.13
C SER A 722 4.95 42.65 14.41
N ILE A 723 4.34 41.56 14.86
CA ILE A 723 4.49 40.22 14.29
C ILE A 723 3.11 39.67 14.05
N THR A 724 2.85 39.24 12.82
CA THR A 724 1.62 38.52 12.46
C THR A 724 1.96 37.07 12.21
N VAL A 725 1.40 36.17 13.02
CA VAL A 725 1.47 34.72 12.85
C VAL A 725 0.21 34.26 12.13
N SER A 726 0.37 33.59 10.99
CA SER A 726 -0.71 33.02 10.20
C SER A 726 -0.62 31.48 10.22
N GLY A 727 -1.71 30.81 10.57
CA GLY A 727 -1.81 29.35 10.65
C GLY A 727 -3.27 28.87 10.71
N VAL A 728 -3.51 27.56 10.87
CA VAL A 728 -4.89 27.01 10.91
C VAL A 728 -5.56 27.19 12.29
N ASN A 729 -4.77 27.47 13.32
CA ASN A 729 -5.20 27.69 14.69
C ASN A 729 -4.59 28.99 15.26
N ASN A 730 -5.17 29.48 16.36
CA ASN A 730 -4.63 30.66 17.06
C ASN A 730 -3.23 30.35 17.61
N ALA A 731 -2.32 31.32 17.48
CA ALA A 731 -1.08 31.36 18.21
C ALA A 731 -1.22 32.36 19.37
N SER A 732 -0.59 32.06 20.50
CA SER A 732 -0.45 33.03 21.59
C SER A 732 1.02 33.36 21.80
N PHE A 733 1.27 34.57 22.29
CA PHE A 733 2.61 35.10 22.48
C PHE A 733 2.84 35.35 23.96
N GLU A 734 3.98 34.91 24.46
CA GLU A 734 4.45 35.22 25.79
C GLU A 734 5.81 35.89 25.68
N ARG A 735 5.90 37.13 26.15
CA ARG A 735 7.18 37.80 26.28
C ARG A 735 7.92 37.19 27.46
N LEU A 736 9.08 36.60 27.20
CA LEU A 736 9.90 36.03 28.26
C LEU A 736 10.70 37.14 28.94
N SER A 737 10.66 37.17 30.27
CA SER A 737 11.52 38.07 31.05
C SER A 737 12.97 37.66 30.85
N GLU A 738 13.78 38.57 30.36
CA GLU A 738 15.22 38.38 30.18
C GLU A 738 15.84 37.96 31.53
N CYS A 739 16.55 36.81 31.56
CA CYS A 739 17.39 36.48 32.70
C CYS A 739 18.38 37.64 32.91
N LEU A 740 18.22 38.35 34.03
CA LEU A 740 19.26 39.22 34.56
C LEU A 740 20.55 38.39 34.66
N GLN A 741 21.61 38.91 34.04
CA GLN A 741 22.98 38.36 33.96
C GLN A 741 23.41 37.45 35.11
#